data_AF-A0A7C5NPY7-F1
#
_entry.id   AF-A0A7C5NPY7-F1
#
_cell.length_a   1.000
_cell.length_b   1.000
_cell.length_c   1.000
_cell.angle_alpha   90.00
_cell.angle_beta   90.00
_cell.angle_gamma   90.00
#
_symmetry.space_group_name_H-M   'P 1'
#
loop_
_entity.id
_entity.type
_entity.pdbx_description
1 polymer ?
#
loop_
_entity_poly.entity_id
_entity_poly.type
_entity_poly.pdbx_seq_one_letter_code
_entity_poly.pdbx_strand_id
1 'polypeptide(L)'
;MKRISTTIIFSFFTVLLFAQNNNFLIYSELNPDSKVLSGFVNLQYVNTTNQPLSEIYFNLWANAYNDKNKQFVNQLIEEGHTEIYFAKNKDLGGYQNLVFLSGNDTLSMNYLDEGKENCKIYLKNPLKQGDSIKLKIEYKLKLPKLYYDFGYNRNQYNIIYWYPTPAVYGKNGWITQNRSMCNNLFADQYNYTVILKIPENFTVSAPGKLLTENELSRIDSIANNKFVNKTKKTSSYDPLNFKTLRYQSDNIQHFTWIASPLFSIKRDIIKSGDKSFPLNLFYTSNNFSDIDFINAETKEAVNNISAKLGTYPFNKINIVLSKENRTSSSFPENLIYHKEGYFFEENKFIDFICPSLAENYLSQDFYNLEKNPGILATMKYLISYEITDSLHLKEHRKYYTDIETIKDKTNNLSCNKKPILIDLIYNDSLCNSQNKYSGCYNLIALNYLKEFTGKDIFYKTLRNFNSEFDNKEFDYNDFRSYFEDNVNKPLDWFFEGIMKNAEPFTYSIKDIRKDNKYIEVVIENKDKIAIPFEIGAIKNDSIIELVRSEGFNGIKKFKLKRTDADIVELDPRHLIYKNKNLKSRIVLHKTKQFFNNFSFFKKDKPSNVIIPIIAYNANDGWMPGIFLSDYGKIKNHYFLNLHYGTKTKSIIGSGDFQRKISSNDHSFFVGINSRSYHRLRTEKTKLRYTRFSPYISFYLKDRPKFTQHFKFRFSLINDEEYGVDGKDSYWRYNSQLDYFIKGNNLITPYDLKFELEHQFYNYYNKNHYIKLSTTVNAAYMYKNKRYFSVRFYAAKFLYNSNLKSTSNNKGTLGLIGYGINDYLYDQYFIDRGAQSGFWSHQINMNTGGFKTAVSNSYGLGQSNNYVAAFNLVFDLPVKTGIKPFLDLGVYGYLPTISEGYSNKF
;
A
#
# COMPACT_ATOMS: atom_id res chain seq x y z
N MET A 1 -83.07 11.87 -1.53
CA MET A 1 -82.05 12.04 -2.59
C MET A 1 -81.31 13.34 -2.28
N LYS A 2 -80.11 13.25 -1.67
CA LYS A 2 -78.77 13.27 -2.31
C LYS A 2 -78.47 14.65 -2.94
N ARG A 3 -77.62 15.47 -2.30
CA ARG A 3 -76.14 15.53 -2.43
C ARG A 3 -75.75 16.38 -3.66
N ILE A 4 -74.84 17.36 -3.66
CA ILE A 4 -73.65 17.62 -2.84
C ILE A 4 -73.36 19.13 -2.86
N SER A 5 -72.94 19.63 -1.70
CA SER A 5 -72.37 20.93 -1.41
C SER A 5 -70.94 20.71 -0.91
N THR A 6 -69.89 21.03 -1.68
CA THR A 6 -68.51 21.26 -1.18
C THR A 6 -67.55 21.61 -2.33
N THR A 7 -67.21 22.89 -2.53
CA THR A 7 -66.05 23.30 -3.36
C THR A 7 -65.46 24.64 -2.91
N ILE A 8 -65.32 24.84 -1.60
CA ILE A 8 -64.50 25.89 -1.02
C ILE A 8 -63.78 25.23 0.18
N ILE A 9 -62.47 25.44 0.31
CA ILE A 9 -61.50 24.76 1.21
C ILE A 9 -60.74 23.60 0.53
N PHE A 10 -59.90 23.90 -0.46
CA PHE A 10 -58.73 23.08 -0.82
C PHE A 10 -57.69 23.94 -1.56
N SER A 11 -57.13 24.96 -0.88
CA SER A 11 -56.05 25.79 -1.43
C SER A 11 -55.09 26.33 -0.34
N PHE A 12 -55.00 25.66 0.81
CA PHE A 12 -54.08 26.03 1.90
C PHE A 12 -53.34 24.81 2.50
N PHE A 13 -53.01 23.84 1.65
CA PHE A 13 -52.10 22.73 2.01
C PHE A 13 -51.04 22.54 0.92
N THR A 14 -50.37 23.61 0.53
CA THR A 14 -49.07 23.54 -0.15
C THR A 14 -47.98 23.35 0.91
N VAL A 15 -47.69 22.08 1.17
CA VAL A 15 -46.33 21.54 1.34
C VAL A 15 -45.40 22.35 2.27
N LEU A 16 -45.63 22.25 3.58
CA LEU A 16 -44.53 22.16 4.53
C LEU A 16 -44.06 20.70 4.52
N LEU A 17 -43.21 20.34 3.55
CA LEU A 17 -42.32 19.19 3.69
C LEU A 17 -41.38 19.53 4.85
N PHE A 18 -41.77 19.19 6.08
CA PHE A 18 -40.79 18.99 7.13
C PHE A 18 -39.86 17.89 6.62
N ALA A 19 -38.58 18.22 6.43
CA ALA A 19 -37.56 17.23 6.12
C ALA A 19 -37.70 16.05 7.11
N GLN A 20 -38.05 14.87 6.60
CA GLN A 20 -38.25 13.64 7.37
C GLN A 20 -36.88 13.03 7.75
N ASN A 21 -36.00 13.82 8.35
CA ASN A 21 -34.66 13.37 8.67
C ASN A 21 -34.62 12.78 10.08
N ASN A 22 -33.92 11.66 10.19
CA ASN A 22 -33.60 11.01 11.45
C ASN A 22 -32.73 11.95 12.31
N ASN A 23 -33.13 12.16 13.58
CA ASN A 23 -32.48 13.11 14.48
C ASN A 23 -31.82 12.37 15.66
N PHE A 24 -30.55 12.67 15.89
CA PHE A 24 -29.77 12.20 17.02
C PHE A 24 -29.67 13.27 18.11
N LEU A 25 -30.05 12.92 19.33
CA LEU A 25 -29.63 13.62 20.55
C LEU A 25 -28.72 12.69 21.35
N ILE A 26 -27.43 12.99 21.39
CA ILE A 26 -26.42 12.16 22.07
C ILE A 26 -25.93 12.89 23.31
N TYR A 27 -26.02 12.26 24.47
CA TYR A 27 -25.31 12.69 25.67
C TYR A 27 -24.19 11.69 25.95
N SER A 28 -22.95 12.16 26.11
CA SER A 28 -21.82 11.30 26.46
C SER A 28 -20.87 11.97 27.45
N GLU A 29 -20.43 11.19 28.43
CA GLU A 29 -19.43 11.59 29.42
C GLU A 29 -18.14 10.78 29.23
N LEU A 30 -17.00 11.47 29.13
CA LEU A 30 -15.67 10.84 29.10
C LEU A 30 -15.13 10.72 30.51
N ASN A 31 -14.82 9.50 30.95
CA ASN A 31 -14.01 9.24 32.14
C ASN A 31 -12.57 8.87 31.70
N PRO A 32 -11.59 9.78 31.85
CA PRO A 32 -10.23 9.53 31.40
C PRO A 32 -9.46 8.53 32.27
N ASP A 33 -9.83 8.28 33.53
CA ASP A 33 -9.11 7.30 34.37
C ASP A 33 -9.44 5.87 33.95
N SER A 34 -10.74 5.59 33.78
CA SER A 34 -11.24 4.28 33.36
C SER A 34 -11.20 4.07 31.84
N LYS A 35 -10.97 5.14 31.05
CA LYS A 35 -11.03 5.13 29.57
C LYS A 35 -12.39 4.67 29.04
N VAL A 36 -13.46 5.19 29.64
CA VAL A 36 -14.84 4.80 29.31
C VAL A 36 -15.62 6.03 28.86
N LEU A 37 -16.45 5.84 27.83
CA LEU A 37 -17.56 6.72 27.48
C LEU A 37 -18.86 6.11 28.01
N SER A 38 -19.64 6.90 28.75
CA SER A 38 -20.96 6.48 29.24
C SER A 38 -21.99 7.51 28.83
N GLY A 39 -23.17 7.07 28.42
CA GLY A 39 -24.19 7.99 27.95
C GLY A 39 -25.40 7.32 27.33
N PHE A 40 -26.16 8.13 26.60
CA PHE A 40 -27.30 7.65 25.85
C PHE A 40 -27.44 8.36 24.51
N VAL A 41 -28.09 7.67 23.58
CA VAL A 41 -28.54 8.21 22.30
C VAL A 41 -30.06 8.19 22.28
N ASN A 42 -30.68 9.34 22.09
CA ASN A 42 -32.08 9.44 21.71
C ASN A 42 -32.15 9.61 20.20
N LEU A 43 -32.67 8.59 19.51
CA LEU A 43 -32.84 8.54 18.08
C LEU A 43 -34.33 8.60 17.74
N GLN A 44 -34.72 9.59 16.94
CA GLN A 44 -35.99 9.53 16.22
C GLN A 44 -35.75 8.85 14.88
N TYR A 45 -36.22 7.61 14.75
CA TYR A 45 -36.10 6.82 13.52
C TYR A 45 -37.42 6.87 12.74
N VAL A 46 -37.36 7.32 11.50
CA VAL A 46 -38.47 7.41 10.54
C VAL A 46 -38.33 6.26 9.54
N ASN A 47 -39.39 5.50 9.31
CA ASN A 47 -39.39 4.50 8.26
C ASN A 47 -39.60 5.16 6.90
N THR A 48 -38.52 5.35 6.14
CA THR A 48 -38.56 5.88 4.77
C THR A 48 -38.81 4.80 3.72
N THR A 49 -38.86 3.53 4.11
CA THR A 49 -39.02 2.40 3.19
C THR A 49 -40.49 2.20 2.80
N ASN A 50 -40.73 1.54 1.66
CA ASN A 50 -42.08 1.22 1.17
C ASN A 50 -42.72 0.02 1.88
N GLN A 51 -42.07 -0.56 2.90
CA GLN A 51 -42.55 -1.74 3.63
C GLN A 51 -42.59 -1.48 5.13
N PRO A 52 -43.54 -2.08 5.88
CA PRO A 52 -43.51 -2.02 7.34
C PRO A 52 -42.27 -2.73 7.91
N LEU A 53 -41.56 -2.07 8.82
CA LEU A 53 -40.37 -2.63 9.48
C LEU A 53 -40.74 -3.21 10.84
N SER A 54 -40.48 -4.50 11.05
CA SER A 54 -40.64 -5.16 12.36
C SER A 54 -39.34 -5.20 13.17
N GLU A 55 -38.21 -4.92 12.53
CA GLU A 55 -36.88 -4.93 13.12
C GLU A 55 -36.05 -3.79 12.56
N ILE A 56 -35.10 -3.28 13.34
CA ILE A 56 -34.13 -2.25 12.94
C ILE A 56 -32.73 -2.78 13.23
N TYR A 57 -31.83 -2.63 12.26
CA TYR A 57 -30.45 -3.12 12.35
C TYR A 57 -29.52 -1.97 12.78
N PHE A 58 -28.47 -2.29 13.54
CA PHE A 58 -27.47 -1.34 14.01
C PHE A 58 -26.06 -1.89 13.81
N ASN A 59 -25.16 -1.01 13.35
CA ASN A 59 -23.72 -1.21 13.32
C ASN A 59 -23.09 -0.76 14.66
N LEU A 60 -22.18 -1.58 15.20
CA LEU A 60 -21.51 -1.45 16.49
C LEU A 60 -19.98 -1.51 16.34
N TRP A 61 -19.42 -0.77 15.38
CA TRP A 61 -18.01 -0.86 14.94
C TRP A 61 -16.94 -0.67 16.03
N ALA A 62 -17.28 -0.11 17.20
CA ALA A 62 -16.36 -0.06 18.34
C ALA A 62 -15.99 -1.47 18.86
N ASN A 63 -16.83 -2.48 18.61
CA ASN A 63 -16.59 -3.88 18.98
C ASN A 63 -15.51 -4.57 18.13
N ALA A 64 -15.06 -3.97 17.03
CA ALA A 64 -13.91 -4.45 16.25
C ALA A 64 -12.60 -4.52 17.08
N TYR A 65 -12.56 -3.83 18.23
CA TYR A 65 -11.43 -3.79 19.15
C TYR A 65 -11.65 -4.59 20.44
N ASN A 66 -12.72 -5.39 20.54
CA ASN A 66 -13.05 -6.13 21.76
C ASN A 66 -12.32 -7.47 21.90
N ASP A 67 -11.77 -7.99 20.79
CA ASP A 67 -11.01 -9.23 20.73
C ASP A 67 -9.86 -9.08 19.72
N LYS A 68 -8.80 -9.86 19.89
CA LYS A 68 -7.62 -9.89 19.01
C LYS A 68 -7.84 -10.77 17.77
N ASN A 69 -8.84 -11.65 17.79
CA ASN A 69 -9.14 -12.60 16.72
C ASN A 69 -10.13 -12.03 15.68
N LYS A 70 -10.40 -10.73 15.70
CA LYS A 70 -11.28 -10.08 14.71
C LYS A 70 -10.60 -9.97 13.35
N GLN A 71 -11.42 -10.00 12.29
CA GLN A 71 -10.94 -9.77 10.92
C GLN A 71 -10.21 -8.42 10.79
N PHE A 72 -10.76 -7.36 11.38
CA PHE A 72 -10.12 -6.05 11.41
C PHE A 72 -8.72 -6.08 12.05
N VAL A 73 -8.55 -6.83 13.14
CA VAL A 73 -7.26 -6.98 13.82
C VAL A 73 -6.25 -7.74 12.96
N ASN A 74 -6.69 -8.77 12.24
CA ASN A 74 -5.82 -9.47 11.29
C ASN A 74 -5.37 -8.56 10.14
N GLN A 75 -6.27 -7.73 9.60
CA GLN A 75 -5.92 -6.72 8.58
C GLN A 75 -4.89 -5.71 9.11
N LEU A 76 -5.08 -5.22 10.35
CA LEU A 76 -4.10 -4.34 11.01
C LEU A 76 -2.72 -5.00 11.11
N ILE A 77 -2.66 -6.28 11.48
CA ILE A 77 -1.40 -7.03 11.58
C ILE A 77 -0.74 -7.14 10.21
N GLU A 78 -1.49 -7.47 9.16
CA GLU A 78 -0.99 -7.59 7.78
C GLU A 78 -0.40 -6.26 7.25
N GLU A 79 -0.99 -5.12 7.63
CA GLU A 79 -0.49 -3.78 7.31
C GLU A 79 0.63 -3.30 8.25
N GLY A 80 1.08 -4.15 9.19
CA GLY A 80 2.22 -3.86 10.08
C GLY A 80 1.88 -3.19 11.41
N HIS A 81 0.60 -3.01 11.74
CA HIS A 81 0.12 -2.55 13.06
C HIS A 81 0.12 -3.70 14.09
N THR A 82 1.28 -4.33 14.33
CA THR A 82 1.41 -5.53 15.18
C THR A 82 1.23 -5.28 16.68
N GLU A 83 1.06 -4.03 17.13
CA GLU A 83 0.91 -3.70 18.55
C GLU A 83 -0.33 -4.34 19.20
N ILE A 84 -1.44 -4.42 18.47
CA ILE A 84 -2.73 -4.93 18.98
C ILE A 84 -2.71 -6.44 19.26
N TYR A 85 -1.88 -7.20 18.54
CA TYR A 85 -1.69 -8.63 18.79
C TYR A 85 -1.22 -8.90 20.22
N PHE A 86 -0.39 -8.00 20.78
CA PHE A 86 0.12 -8.07 22.14
C PHE A 86 -0.67 -7.23 23.15
N ALA A 87 -1.88 -6.76 22.78
CA ALA A 87 -2.72 -5.96 23.65
C ALA A 87 -3.07 -6.73 24.93
N LYS A 88 -3.09 -6.04 26.07
CA LYS A 88 -3.69 -6.58 27.30
C LYS A 88 -5.19 -6.32 27.28
N ASN A 89 -5.98 -7.07 28.06
CA ASN A 89 -7.44 -6.86 28.13
C ASN A 89 -7.81 -5.41 28.51
N LYS A 90 -7.01 -4.74 29.34
CA LYS A 90 -7.21 -3.33 29.69
C LYS A 90 -7.04 -2.35 28.51
N ASP A 91 -6.30 -2.76 27.47
CA ASP A 91 -6.00 -1.95 26.29
C ASP A 91 -6.93 -2.30 25.09
N LEU A 92 -7.82 -3.29 25.24
CA LEU A 92 -8.91 -3.61 24.32
C LEU A 92 -10.17 -2.78 24.63
N GLY A 93 -11.03 -2.59 23.63
CA GLY A 93 -12.22 -1.72 23.68
C GLY A 93 -13.54 -2.46 23.49
N GLY A 94 -14.60 -1.72 23.21
CA GLY A 94 -15.94 -2.25 22.90
C GLY A 94 -17.00 -1.97 23.95
N TYR A 95 -18.26 -2.20 23.58
CA TYR A 95 -19.42 -1.97 24.44
C TYR A 95 -19.42 -2.97 25.61
N GLN A 96 -19.41 -2.45 26.84
CA GLN A 96 -19.55 -3.23 28.07
C GLN A 96 -21.01 -3.41 28.46
N ASN A 97 -21.83 -2.40 28.16
CA ASN A 97 -23.27 -2.43 28.32
C ASN A 97 -23.91 -1.69 27.14
N LEU A 98 -25.03 -2.21 26.64
CA LEU A 98 -25.79 -1.64 25.54
C LEU A 98 -27.26 -2.08 25.68
N VAL A 99 -28.17 -1.12 25.85
CA VAL A 99 -29.59 -1.37 26.07
C VAL A 99 -30.41 -0.48 25.14
N PHE A 100 -31.36 -1.06 24.41
CA PHE A 100 -32.29 -0.34 23.54
C PHE A 100 -33.66 -0.27 24.22
N LEU A 101 -34.22 0.94 24.27
CA LEU A 101 -35.49 1.24 24.91
C LEU A 101 -36.44 1.94 23.93
N SER A 102 -37.72 1.62 24.00
CA SER A 102 -38.81 2.38 23.36
C SER A 102 -39.77 2.85 24.45
N GLY A 103 -39.70 4.13 24.82
CA GLY A 103 -40.34 4.61 26.05
C GLY A 103 -39.70 3.97 27.28
N ASN A 104 -40.49 3.26 28.09
CA ASN A 104 -40.01 2.52 29.27
C ASN A 104 -39.73 1.03 28.99
N ASP A 105 -39.99 0.57 27.77
CA ASP A 105 -39.87 -0.83 27.41
C ASP A 105 -38.48 -1.17 26.87
N THR A 106 -37.84 -2.18 27.45
CA THR A 106 -36.62 -2.77 26.89
C THR A 106 -36.94 -3.59 25.65
N LEU A 107 -36.27 -3.27 24.54
CA LEU A 107 -36.39 -4.00 23.28
C LEU A 107 -35.45 -5.20 23.28
N SER A 108 -35.91 -6.31 22.71
CA SER A 108 -35.06 -7.49 22.50
C SER A 108 -34.03 -7.20 21.41
N MET A 109 -32.77 -7.57 21.65
CA MET A 109 -31.65 -7.36 20.75
C MET A 109 -30.92 -8.68 20.50
N ASN A 110 -30.62 -8.97 19.24
CA ASN A 110 -29.80 -10.11 18.82
C ASN A 110 -28.58 -9.64 18.02
N TYR A 111 -27.39 -10.13 18.37
CA TYR A 111 -26.20 -9.94 17.53
C TYR A 111 -26.29 -10.82 16.27
N LEU A 112 -25.77 -10.33 15.16
CA LEU A 112 -25.79 -11.05 13.88
C LEU A 112 -24.61 -12.02 13.71
N ASP A 113 -23.54 -11.80 14.47
CA ASP A 113 -22.33 -12.62 14.46
C ASP A 113 -21.68 -12.73 15.84
N GLU A 114 -20.74 -13.66 15.99
CA GLU A 114 -19.87 -13.76 17.18
C GLU A 114 -18.97 -12.51 17.34
N GLY A 115 -18.76 -11.79 16.24
CA GLY A 115 -18.12 -10.49 16.16
C GLY A 115 -18.75 -9.46 17.12
N LYS A 116 -20.08 -9.52 17.29
CA LYS A 116 -20.92 -8.52 17.96
C LYS A 116 -20.75 -7.13 17.34
N GLU A 117 -20.33 -7.06 16.09
CA GLU A 117 -20.13 -5.79 15.38
C GLU A 117 -21.43 -5.29 14.75
N ASN A 118 -22.45 -6.15 14.64
CA ASN A 118 -23.79 -5.79 14.18
C ASN A 118 -24.85 -6.44 15.06
N CYS A 119 -25.98 -5.75 15.25
CA CYS A 119 -27.14 -6.30 15.92
C CYS A 119 -28.44 -5.88 15.22
N LYS A 120 -29.53 -6.55 15.58
CA LYS A 120 -30.88 -6.13 15.26
C LYS A 120 -31.74 -6.07 16.51
N ILE A 121 -32.67 -5.12 16.52
CA ILE A 121 -33.68 -4.97 17.57
C ILE A 121 -35.05 -5.30 17.01
N TYR A 122 -35.91 -5.88 17.84
CA TYR A 122 -37.28 -6.21 17.47
C TYR A 122 -38.25 -5.13 17.98
N LEU A 123 -39.07 -4.61 17.08
CA LEU A 123 -40.12 -3.66 17.41
C LEU A 123 -41.37 -4.39 17.90
N LYS A 124 -42.05 -3.85 18.91
CA LYS A 124 -43.32 -4.42 19.41
C LYS A 124 -44.42 -4.37 18.36
N ASN A 125 -44.45 -3.29 17.58
CA ASN A 125 -45.40 -3.08 16.47
C ASN A 125 -44.59 -2.74 15.21
N PRO A 126 -44.96 -3.28 14.03
CA PRO A 126 -44.34 -2.88 12.77
C PRO A 126 -44.48 -1.37 12.53
N LEU A 127 -43.37 -0.72 12.17
CA LEU A 127 -43.30 0.70 11.84
C LEU A 127 -43.67 0.87 10.37
N LYS A 128 -44.81 1.50 10.05
CA LYS A 128 -45.26 1.68 8.66
C LYS A 128 -44.47 2.79 7.97
N GLN A 129 -44.57 2.86 6.64
CA GLN A 129 -43.94 3.93 5.86
C GLN A 129 -44.39 5.31 6.36
N GLY A 130 -43.44 6.21 6.60
CA GLY A 130 -43.65 7.55 7.14
C GLY A 130 -43.86 7.60 8.67
N ASP A 131 -44.13 6.47 9.33
CA ASP A 131 -44.21 6.43 10.79
C ASP A 131 -42.82 6.58 11.42
N SER A 132 -42.78 7.04 12.66
CA SER A 132 -41.54 7.17 13.42
C SER A 132 -41.60 6.54 14.81
N ILE A 133 -40.44 6.10 15.29
CA ILE A 133 -40.24 5.57 16.64
C ILE A 133 -39.12 6.34 17.35
N LYS A 134 -39.31 6.60 18.64
CA LYS A 134 -38.28 7.18 19.50
C LYS A 134 -37.56 6.07 20.25
N LEU A 135 -36.29 5.86 19.93
CA LEU A 135 -35.42 4.90 20.57
C LEU A 135 -34.49 5.63 21.53
N LYS A 136 -34.36 5.13 22.76
CA LYS A 136 -33.31 5.52 23.69
C LYS A 136 -32.32 4.37 23.81
N ILE A 137 -31.05 4.64 23.53
CA ILE A 137 -29.98 3.65 23.53
C ILE A 137 -28.99 4.03 24.62
N GLU A 138 -28.97 3.29 25.72
CA GLU A 138 -28.03 3.51 26.81
C GLU A 138 -26.78 2.66 26.60
N TYR A 139 -25.59 3.25 26.74
CA TYR A 139 -24.34 2.55 26.50
C TYR A 139 -23.25 2.89 27.50
N LYS A 140 -22.37 1.90 27.71
CA LYS A 140 -21.07 2.05 28.36
C LYS A 140 -20.01 1.46 27.44
N LEU A 141 -19.17 2.32 26.87
CA LEU A 141 -18.18 1.97 25.86
C LEU A 141 -16.77 2.11 26.44
N LYS A 142 -16.04 1.00 26.51
CA LYS A 142 -14.61 1.03 26.86
C LYS A 142 -13.78 1.38 25.63
N LEU A 143 -12.88 2.34 25.78
CA LEU A 143 -12.00 2.80 24.71
C LEU A 143 -10.75 1.92 24.62
N PRO A 144 -10.38 1.43 23.42
CA PRO A 144 -9.12 0.74 23.24
C PRO A 144 -7.95 1.72 23.32
N LYS A 145 -6.73 1.21 23.53
CA LYS A 145 -5.53 1.97 23.16
C LYS A 145 -5.60 2.26 21.65
N LEU A 146 -5.15 3.44 21.23
CA LEU A 146 -5.14 3.83 19.82
C LEU A 146 -4.12 3.01 19.04
N TYR A 147 -4.59 1.95 18.37
CA TYR A 147 -3.80 1.10 17.49
C TYR A 147 -3.84 1.56 16.03
N TYR A 148 -4.95 2.20 15.63
CA TYR A 148 -5.19 2.70 14.28
C TYR A 148 -5.86 4.09 14.33
N ASP A 149 -7.19 4.16 14.30
CA ASP A 149 -7.97 5.41 14.15
C ASP A 149 -8.87 5.72 15.36
N PHE A 150 -9.28 4.71 16.13
CA PHE A 150 -10.16 4.82 17.29
C PHE A 150 -9.44 4.44 18.59
N GLY A 151 -9.66 5.22 19.65
CA GLY A 151 -9.17 4.93 21.00
C GLY A 151 -8.38 6.06 21.62
N TYR A 152 -7.58 5.73 22.64
CA TYR A 152 -6.78 6.71 23.38
C TYR A 152 -5.28 6.47 23.26
N ASN A 153 -4.50 7.55 23.24
CA ASN A 153 -3.04 7.49 23.35
C ASN A 153 -2.55 8.65 24.20
N ARG A 154 -1.99 8.32 25.38
CA ARG A 154 -1.62 9.29 26.41
C ARG A 154 -2.78 10.22 26.77
N ASN A 155 -2.71 11.49 26.36
CA ASN A 155 -3.68 12.54 26.66
C ASN A 155 -4.55 12.89 25.44
N GLN A 156 -4.54 12.07 24.39
CA GLN A 156 -5.38 12.27 23.22
C GLN A 156 -6.38 11.13 23.09
N TYR A 157 -7.61 11.48 22.73
CA TYR A 157 -8.72 10.56 22.49
C TYR A 157 -9.23 10.80 21.08
N ASN A 158 -9.16 9.79 20.23
CA ASN A 158 -9.73 9.78 18.89
C ASN A 158 -11.02 8.98 18.92
N ILE A 159 -12.15 9.68 18.89
CA ILE A 159 -13.47 9.10 19.13
C ILE A 159 -14.26 9.15 17.83
N ILE A 160 -14.26 8.01 17.15
CA ILE A 160 -14.87 7.79 15.85
C ILE A 160 -15.68 6.49 15.93
N TYR A 161 -16.82 6.41 15.23
CA TYR A 161 -17.65 5.20 15.19
C TYR A 161 -18.00 4.65 16.59
N TRP A 162 -18.33 5.55 17.51
CA TRP A 162 -18.32 5.33 18.96
C TRP A 162 -19.73 5.22 19.58
N TYR A 163 -20.78 5.36 18.77
CA TYR A 163 -22.17 5.19 19.16
C TYR A 163 -22.86 4.17 18.24
N PRO A 164 -23.92 3.49 18.71
CA PRO A 164 -24.71 2.59 17.88
C PRO A 164 -25.34 3.37 16.71
N THR A 165 -25.04 2.95 15.50
CA THR A 165 -25.48 3.64 14.27
C THR A 165 -26.46 2.75 13.53
N PRO A 166 -27.68 3.22 13.19
CA PRO A 166 -28.61 2.44 12.38
C PRO A 166 -27.96 1.99 11.08
N ALA A 167 -28.20 0.75 10.70
CA ALA A 167 -27.87 0.26 9.37
C ALA A 167 -28.77 0.94 8.33
N VAL A 168 -28.29 1.07 7.11
CA VAL A 168 -29.08 1.64 6.02
C VAL A 168 -29.98 0.54 5.42
N TYR A 169 -31.21 0.88 5.10
CA TYR A 169 -32.12 0.00 4.36
C TYR A 169 -32.04 0.34 2.87
N GLY A 170 -31.34 -0.49 2.09
CA GLY A 170 -31.21 -0.33 0.64
C GLY A 170 -32.26 -1.10 -0.17
N LYS A 171 -32.16 -1.08 -1.50
CA LYS A 171 -33.08 -1.78 -2.43
C LYS A 171 -33.28 -3.28 -2.10
N ASN A 172 -32.29 -3.95 -1.51
CA ASN A 172 -32.29 -5.39 -1.21
C ASN A 172 -32.47 -5.72 0.29
N GLY A 173 -32.77 -4.74 1.14
CA GLY A 173 -32.90 -4.90 2.59
C GLY A 173 -31.82 -4.17 3.39
N TRP A 174 -31.65 -4.58 4.66
CA TRP A 174 -30.68 -3.97 5.58
C TRP A 174 -29.23 -4.25 5.18
N ILE A 175 -28.40 -3.21 5.16
CA ILE A 175 -26.98 -3.27 4.86
C ILE A 175 -26.19 -3.09 6.16
N THR A 176 -25.59 -4.17 6.65
CA THR A 176 -24.72 -4.18 7.84
C THR A 176 -23.28 -4.45 7.45
N GLN A 177 -22.32 -3.81 8.13
CA GLN A 177 -20.90 -3.92 7.77
C GLN A 177 -20.04 -4.17 9.00
N ASN A 178 -19.19 -5.20 8.95
CA ASN A 178 -18.11 -5.34 9.92
C ASN A 178 -17.01 -4.32 9.64
N ARG A 179 -16.27 -3.92 10.68
CA ARG A 179 -15.18 -2.95 10.51
C ARG A 179 -14.10 -3.55 9.63
N SER A 180 -13.66 -2.81 8.63
CA SER A 180 -12.51 -3.16 7.79
C SER A 180 -11.63 -1.93 7.56
N MET A 181 -10.34 -2.15 7.31
CA MET A 181 -9.43 -1.08 6.87
C MET A 181 -9.77 -0.56 5.46
N CYS A 182 -10.48 -1.36 4.64
CA CYS A 182 -10.72 -1.07 3.22
C CYS A 182 -12.14 -0.56 2.92
N ASN A 183 -13.06 -0.62 3.88
CA ASN A 183 -14.45 -0.21 3.68
C ASN A 183 -14.67 1.18 4.30
N ASN A 184 -15.21 2.10 3.52
CA ASN A 184 -15.82 3.30 4.09
C ASN A 184 -17.13 2.87 4.77
N LEU A 185 -17.15 2.99 6.09
CA LEU A 185 -18.26 2.52 6.92
C LEU A 185 -19.50 3.37 6.64
N PHE A 186 -20.47 2.76 5.98
CA PHE A 186 -21.63 3.44 5.42
C PHE A 186 -22.69 3.71 6.49
N ALA A 187 -23.20 4.93 6.49
CA ALA A 187 -24.34 5.38 7.30
C ALA A 187 -25.14 6.42 6.50
N ASP A 188 -26.42 6.55 6.84
CA ASP A 188 -27.27 7.62 6.34
C ASP A 188 -26.80 8.98 6.89
N GLN A 189 -27.32 10.08 6.33
CA GLN A 189 -27.05 11.41 6.85
C GLN A 189 -28.06 11.80 7.92
N TYR A 190 -27.55 12.36 9.02
CA TYR A 190 -28.35 12.67 10.19
C TYR A 190 -28.09 14.08 10.70
N ASN A 191 -29.09 14.62 11.39
CA ASN A 191 -28.89 15.81 12.22
C ASN A 191 -28.52 15.38 13.63
N TYR A 192 -27.49 16.02 14.19
CA TYR A 192 -26.92 15.72 15.49
C TYR A 192 -27.03 16.91 16.43
N THR A 193 -27.59 16.67 17.60
CA THR A 193 -27.31 17.45 18.81
C THR A 193 -26.46 16.59 19.74
N VAL A 194 -25.21 16.98 19.97
CA VAL A 194 -24.29 16.22 20.83
C VAL A 194 -23.91 17.04 22.05
N ILE A 195 -24.14 16.46 23.22
CA ILE A 195 -23.81 17.01 24.53
C ILE A 195 -22.66 16.17 25.10
N LEU A 196 -21.47 16.75 25.16
CA LEU A 196 -20.27 16.10 25.64
C LEU A 196 -19.87 16.64 27.01
N LYS A 197 -19.87 15.79 28.04
CA LYS A 197 -19.26 16.09 29.33
C LYS A 197 -17.81 15.59 29.34
N ILE A 198 -16.86 16.52 29.43
CA ILE A 198 -15.43 16.25 29.26
C ILE A 198 -14.62 17.07 30.28
N PRO A 199 -13.41 16.64 30.70
CA PRO A 199 -12.62 17.44 31.64
C PRO A 199 -12.35 18.86 31.14
N GLU A 200 -12.36 19.81 32.07
CA GLU A 200 -12.36 21.27 31.79
C GLU A 200 -11.21 21.69 30.86
N ASN A 201 -10.01 21.13 31.07
CA ASN A 201 -8.80 21.48 30.36
C ASN A 201 -8.68 20.88 28.95
N PHE A 202 -9.60 20.01 28.53
CA PHE A 202 -9.57 19.38 27.21
C PHE A 202 -10.08 20.35 26.14
N THR A 203 -9.43 20.35 24.99
CA THR A 203 -9.89 21.07 23.80
C THR A 203 -10.36 20.04 22.77
N VAL A 204 -11.50 20.28 22.14
CA VAL A 204 -12.19 19.31 21.29
C VAL A 204 -12.27 19.82 19.85
N SER A 205 -11.86 18.97 18.90
CA SER A 205 -12.12 19.12 17.46
C SER A 205 -13.26 18.19 17.08
N ALA A 206 -14.38 18.74 16.61
CA ALA A 206 -15.60 18.02 16.22
C ALA A 206 -16.31 18.75 15.07
N PRO A 207 -17.17 18.08 14.27
CA PRO A 207 -18.02 18.74 13.27
C PRO A 207 -19.15 19.56 13.92
N GLY A 208 -19.87 20.35 13.13
CA GLY A 208 -21.02 21.13 13.55
C GLY A 208 -20.69 22.41 14.33
N LYS A 209 -21.69 23.26 14.57
CA LYS A 209 -21.54 24.48 15.35
C LYS A 209 -21.42 24.14 16.84
N LEU A 210 -20.37 24.65 17.50
CA LEU A 210 -20.28 24.66 18.96
C LEU A 210 -21.19 25.76 19.51
N LEU A 211 -22.07 25.43 20.44
CA LEU A 211 -23.07 26.34 21.02
C LEU A 211 -22.72 26.82 22.44
N THR A 212 -21.65 26.29 23.04
CA THR A 212 -21.21 26.67 24.39
C THR A 212 -20.33 27.93 24.33
N GLU A 213 -20.89 29.10 24.68
CA GLU A 213 -20.24 30.42 24.54
C GLU A 213 -18.91 30.57 25.30
N ASN A 214 -18.85 30.08 26.55
CA ASN A 214 -17.62 30.11 27.34
C ASN A 214 -16.49 29.31 26.68
N GLU A 215 -16.81 28.17 26.07
CA GLU A 215 -15.82 27.36 25.37
C GLU A 215 -15.37 28.00 24.06
N LEU A 216 -16.28 28.65 23.31
CA LEU A 216 -15.92 29.44 22.13
C LEU A 216 -14.90 30.52 22.50
N SER A 217 -15.18 31.30 23.54
CA SER A 217 -14.28 32.35 24.04
C SER A 217 -12.91 31.78 24.45
N ARG A 218 -12.88 30.60 25.07
CA ARG A 218 -11.64 29.90 25.45
C ARG A 218 -10.84 29.43 24.23
N ILE A 219 -11.51 28.86 23.23
CA ILE A 219 -10.90 28.44 21.97
C ILE A 219 -10.31 29.66 21.23
N ASP A 220 -11.01 30.79 21.23
CA ASP A 220 -10.55 32.03 20.60
C ASP A 220 -9.30 32.58 21.30
N SER A 221 -9.28 32.53 22.64
CA SER A 221 -8.09 32.83 23.43
C SER A 221 -6.91 31.91 23.12
N ILE A 222 -7.14 30.60 22.94
CA ILE A 222 -6.09 29.65 22.55
C ILE A 222 -5.55 29.98 21.15
N ALA A 223 -6.41 30.35 20.21
CA ALA A 223 -6.02 30.67 18.84
C ALA A 223 -5.22 31.99 18.75
N ASN A 224 -5.51 32.96 19.61
CA ASN A 224 -4.84 34.26 19.65
C ASN A 224 -3.50 34.24 20.39
N ASN A 225 -3.30 33.29 21.31
CA ASN A 225 -2.05 33.16 22.03
C ASN A 225 -0.98 32.46 21.16
N LYS A 226 0.05 33.22 20.76
CA LYS A 226 1.25 32.64 20.12
C LYS A 226 1.93 31.68 21.11
N PHE A 227 1.74 30.39 20.87
CA PHE A 227 2.52 29.27 21.41
C PHE A 227 2.57 29.16 22.95
N VAL A 228 1.81 28.22 23.51
CA VAL A 228 2.00 27.77 24.89
C VAL A 228 2.84 26.49 24.88
N ASN A 229 4.07 26.56 25.39
CA ASN A 229 4.97 25.42 25.51
C ASN A 229 4.50 24.46 26.63
N LYS A 230 3.41 23.72 26.39
CA LYS A 230 2.88 22.72 27.32
C LYS A 230 3.82 21.51 27.33
N THR A 231 4.85 21.53 28.19
CA THR A 231 5.77 20.39 28.33
C THR A 231 5.03 19.13 28.79
N LYS A 232 5.50 17.96 28.35
CA LYS A 232 4.89 16.63 28.57
C LYS A 232 4.66 16.23 30.04
N LYS A 233 5.19 16.96 31.02
CA LYS A 233 5.36 16.42 32.38
C LYS A 233 4.17 16.59 33.31
N THR A 234 3.20 17.45 33.03
CA THR A 234 2.01 17.61 33.90
C THR A 234 0.83 18.20 33.14
N SER A 235 0.10 17.36 32.40
CA SER A 235 -1.30 17.66 32.10
C SER A 235 -2.19 16.63 32.80
N SER A 236 -2.01 16.50 34.12
CA SER A 236 -3.05 15.88 34.95
C SER A 236 -4.30 16.74 34.80
N TYR A 237 -5.38 16.15 34.31
CA TYR A 237 -6.68 16.80 34.42
C TYR A 237 -7.12 16.70 35.87
N ASP A 238 -7.90 17.68 36.32
CA ASP A 238 -8.54 17.61 37.62
C ASP A 238 -9.77 16.70 37.51
N PRO A 239 -9.81 15.56 38.24
CA PRO A 239 -10.91 14.62 38.15
C PRO A 239 -12.24 15.17 38.69
N LEU A 240 -12.26 16.35 39.31
CA LEU A 240 -13.47 17.00 39.81
C LEU A 240 -14.04 18.06 38.86
N ASN A 241 -13.27 18.52 37.88
CA ASN A 241 -13.64 19.66 37.03
C ASN A 241 -13.96 19.23 35.59
N PHE A 242 -15.23 19.37 35.22
CA PHE A 242 -15.78 19.04 33.91
C PHE A 242 -16.55 20.20 33.33
N LYS A 243 -16.53 20.30 32.00
CA LYS A 243 -17.43 21.13 31.21
C LYS A 243 -18.36 20.29 30.37
N THR A 244 -19.47 20.91 30.00
CA THR A 244 -20.46 20.36 29.09
C THR A 244 -20.48 21.16 27.79
N LEU A 245 -20.12 20.52 26.69
CA LEU A 245 -20.09 21.10 25.36
C LEU A 245 -21.31 20.67 24.57
N ARG A 246 -22.00 21.62 23.92
CA ARG A 246 -23.12 21.33 23.03
C ARG A 246 -22.74 21.62 21.59
N TYR A 247 -22.80 20.62 20.73
CA TYR A 247 -22.60 20.72 19.28
C TYR A 247 -23.91 20.48 18.55
N GLN A 248 -24.10 21.20 17.44
CA GLN A 248 -25.18 20.96 16.50
C GLN A 248 -24.62 20.81 15.08
N SER A 249 -24.94 19.72 14.40
CA SER A 249 -24.55 19.48 13.02
C SER A 249 -25.75 18.99 12.23
N ASP A 250 -25.88 19.44 10.99
CA ASP A 250 -26.95 19.01 10.10
C ASP A 250 -26.34 18.21 8.94
N ASN A 251 -27.03 17.16 8.52
CA ASN A 251 -26.72 16.37 7.33
C ASN A 251 -25.28 15.79 7.24
N ILE A 252 -24.81 15.12 8.30
CA ILE A 252 -23.53 14.40 8.29
C ILE A 252 -23.73 12.91 8.60
N GLN A 253 -22.84 12.04 8.14
CA GLN A 253 -22.94 10.59 8.40
C GLN A 253 -22.48 10.19 9.80
N HIS A 254 -21.37 10.77 10.25
CA HIS A 254 -20.69 10.37 11.49
C HIS A 254 -20.29 11.59 12.31
N PHE A 255 -20.76 11.68 13.55
CA PHE A 255 -20.27 12.67 14.49
C PHE A 255 -18.98 12.17 15.16
N THR A 256 -17.83 12.71 14.73
CA THR A 256 -16.50 12.36 15.27
C THR A 256 -15.95 13.45 16.16
N TRP A 257 -15.16 13.08 17.16
CA TRP A 257 -14.44 14.10 17.94
C TRP A 257 -13.08 13.63 18.40
N ILE A 258 -12.14 14.57 18.43
CA ILE A 258 -10.79 14.36 18.93
C ILE A 258 -10.57 15.35 20.05
N ALA A 259 -10.09 14.88 21.20
CA ALA A 259 -9.84 15.75 22.33
C ALA A 259 -8.46 15.56 22.94
N SER A 260 -7.84 16.68 23.32
CA SER A 260 -6.60 16.69 24.07
C SER A 260 -6.45 17.97 24.91
N PRO A 261 -5.85 17.91 26.11
CA PRO A 261 -5.49 19.11 26.86
C PRO A 261 -4.26 19.83 26.26
N LEU A 262 -3.58 19.20 25.29
CA LEU A 262 -2.34 19.69 24.68
C LEU A 262 -2.56 20.39 23.33
N PHE A 263 -3.80 20.52 22.85
CA PHE A 263 -4.06 21.23 21.61
C PHE A 263 -3.78 22.73 21.74
N SER A 264 -3.00 23.22 20.79
CA SER A 264 -2.97 24.60 20.33
C SER A 264 -3.82 24.69 19.05
N ILE A 265 -4.26 25.89 18.69
CA ILE A 265 -5.13 26.11 17.53
C ILE A 265 -4.54 27.23 16.69
N LYS A 266 -4.41 27.00 15.39
CA LYS A 266 -4.27 28.10 14.42
C LYS A 266 -5.59 28.24 13.68
N ARG A 267 -6.15 29.44 13.67
CA ARG A 267 -7.37 29.74 12.94
C ARG A 267 -7.10 30.64 11.75
N ASP A 268 -7.85 30.39 10.69
CA ASP A 268 -7.89 31.23 9.50
C ASP A 268 -9.29 31.18 8.87
N ILE A 269 -9.50 31.95 7.81
CA ILE A 269 -10.76 31.97 7.04
C ILE A 269 -10.45 31.50 5.62
N ILE A 270 -11.31 30.63 5.10
CA ILE A 270 -11.32 30.18 3.71
C ILE A 270 -12.52 30.81 3.01
N LYS A 271 -12.33 31.22 1.76
CA LYS A 271 -13.40 31.63 0.85
C LYS A 271 -13.56 30.56 -0.22
N SER A 272 -14.80 30.15 -0.48
CA SER A 272 -15.17 29.22 -1.56
C SER A 272 -16.45 29.75 -2.20
N GLY A 273 -16.36 30.25 -3.44
CA GLY A 273 -17.44 31.07 -4.01
C GLY A 273 -17.78 32.25 -3.10
N ASP A 274 -19.07 32.43 -2.81
CA ASP A 274 -19.55 33.47 -1.90
C ASP A 274 -19.51 33.07 -0.41
N LYS A 275 -19.14 31.82 -0.12
CA LYS A 275 -19.13 31.27 1.25
C LYS A 275 -17.79 31.54 1.92
N SER A 276 -17.82 32.07 3.14
CA SER A 276 -16.65 32.21 4.01
C SER A 276 -16.82 31.37 5.27
N PHE A 277 -15.81 30.59 5.64
CA PHE A 277 -15.86 29.69 6.80
C PHE A 277 -14.49 29.50 7.45
N PRO A 278 -14.44 29.14 8.74
CA PRO A 278 -13.18 28.98 9.45
C PRO A 278 -12.43 27.69 9.06
N LEU A 279 -11.10 27.82 8.94
CA LEU A 279 -10.13 26.73 8.98
C LEU A 279 -9.49 26.71 10.37
N ASN A 280 -9.64 25.62 11.10
CA ASN A 280 -9.01 25.42 12.41
C ASN A 280 -7.99 24.28 12.33
N LEU A 281 -6.71 24.58 12.57
CA LEU A 281 -5.65 23.59 12.70
C LEU A 281 -5.42 23.32 14.18
N PHE A 282 -5.82 22.14 14.67
CA PHE A 282 -5.56 21.67 16.02
C PHE A 282 -4.23 20.92 16.02
N TYR A 283 -3.24 21.39 16.78
CA TYR A 283 -1.91 20.77 16.77
C TYR A 283 -1.28 20.69 18.16
N THR A 284 -0.30 19.80 18.30
CA THR A 284 0.52 19.67 19.52
C THR A 284 1.89 20.33 19.29
N SER A 285 2.27 21.23 20.20
CA SER A 285 3.27 22.31 20.02
C SER A 285 4.67 21.92 19.50
N ASN A 286 5.09 20.66 19.62
CA ASN A 286 6.50 20.29 19.41
C ASN A 286 6.81 19.67 18.03
N ASN A 287 5.82 19.59 17.12
CA ASN A 287 5.89 18.60 16.04
C ASN A 287 5.59 19.09 14.63
N PHE A 288 5.04 20.29 14.47
CA PHE A 288 4.72 20.86 13.16
C PHE A 288 5.32 22.27 13.09
N SER A 289 6.53 22.37 12.54
CA SER A 289 7.14 23.65 12.14
C SER A 289 6.39 24.28 10.97
N ASP A 290 5.63 23.48 10.24
CA ASP A 290 5.10 23.80 8.90
C ASP A 290 3.59 24.08 8.94
N ILE A 291 3.08 24.57 10.08
CA ILE A 291 1.65 24.93 10.27
C ILE A 291 1.21 26.03 9.28
N ASP A 292 2.12 26.94 8.93
CA ASP A 292 1.88 27.98 7.93
C ASP A 292 1.71 27.38 6.54
N PHE A 293 2.58 26.45 6.15
CA PHE A 293 2.49 25.68 4.92
C PHE A 293 1.17 24.89 4.85
N ILE A 294 0.85 24.11 5.88
CA ILE A 294 -0.40 23.33 5.95
C ILE A 294 -1.63 24.21 5.75
N ASN A 295 -1.66 25.39 6.37
CA ASN A 295 -2.75 26.35 6.20
C ASN A 295 -2.85 26.84 4.74
N ALA A 296 -1.73 27.29 4.16
CA ALA A 296 -1.67 27.78 2.79
C ALA A 296 -2.12 26.71 1.77
N GLU A 297 -1.56 25.50 1.86
CA GLU A 297 -1.90 24.39 0.97
C GLU A 297 -3.36 23.96 1.09
N THR A 298 -3.91 23.98 2.31
CA THR A 298 -5.33 23.66 2.52
C THR A 298 -6.22 24.68 1.81
N LYS A 299 -5.90 25.98 1.93
CA LYS A 299 -6.62 27.06 1.23
C LYS A 299 -6.54 26.90 -0.27
N GLU A 300 -5.35 26.64 -0.80
CA GLU A 300 -5.14 26.47 -2.23
C GLU A 300 -5.87 25.24 -2.77
N ALA A 301 -5.83 24.12 -2.05
CA ALA A 301 -6.59 22.92 -2.39
C ALA A 301 -8.09 23.19 -2.42
N VAL A 302 -8.66 23.89 -1.42
CA VAL A 302 -10.07 24.28 -1.41
C VAL A 302 -10.41 25.15 -2.62
N ASN A 303 -9.60 26.15 -2.95
CA ASN A 303 -9.82 27.02 -4.10
C ASN A 303 -9.83 26.23 -5.42
N ASN A 304 -8.83 25.36 -5.62
CA ASN A 304 -8.70 24.55 -6.83
C ASN A 304 -9.81 23.50 -6.98
N ILE A 305 -10.26 22.89 -5.88
CA ILE A 305 -11.43 21.98 -5.91
C ILE A 305 -12.69 22.77 -6.18
N SER A 306 -12.87 23.94 -5.54
CA SER A 306 -14.08 24.75 -5.70
C SER A 306 -14.28 25.20 -7.14
N ALA A 307 -13.19 25.55 -7.84
CA ALA A 307 -13.23 25.89 -9.26
C ALA A 307 -13.79 24.75 -10.14
N LYS A 308 -13.67 23.49 -9.71
CA LYS A 308 -14.12 22.30 -10.43
C LYS A 308 -15.47 21.79 -9.97
N LEU A 309 -15.72 21.75 -8.65
CA LEU A 309 -16.90 21.11 -8.06
C LEU A 309 -17.93 22.10 -7.49
N GLY A 310 -17.68 23.39 -7.54
CA GLY A 310 -18.56 24.42 -6.98
C GLY A 310 -18.21 24.74 -5.54
N THR A 311 -19.11 25.39 -4.82
CA THR A 311 -18.87 25.87 -3.44
C THR A 311 -18.69 24.72 -2.45
N TYR A 312 -17.78 24.88 -1.48
CA TYR A 312 -17.56 23.90 -0.41
C TYR A 312 -18.84 23.66 0.40
N PRO A 313 -19.30 22.40 0.54
CA PRO A 313 -20.62 22.11 1.10
C PRO A 313 -20.70 22.39 2.60
N PHE A 314 -19.60 22.25 3.35
CA PHE A 314 -19.62 22.37 4.81
C PHE A 314 -19.26 23.77 5.33
N ASN A 315 -19.51 24.04 6.61
CA ASN A 315 -19.43 25.37 7.21
C ASN A 315 -18.12 25.61 7.98
N LYS A 316 -17.19 24.65 7.96
CA LYS A 316 -15.84 24.77 8.52
C LYS A 316 -14.95 23.62 8.05
N ILE A 317 -13.65 23.78 8.29
CA ILE A 317 -12.68 22.68 8.19
C ILE A 317 -11.85 22.67 9.47
N ASN A 318 -11.88 21.55 10.18
CA ASN A 318 -10.94 21.27 11.25
C ASN A 318 -9.90 20.26 10.76
N ILE A 319 -8.63 20.48 11.06
CA ILE A 319 -7.55 19.52 10.79
C ILE A 319 -6.80 19.25 12.09
N VAL A 320 -6.73 17.97 12.49
CA VAL A 320 -6.02 17.53 13.69
C VAL A 320 -4.64 16.98 13.32
N LEU A 321 -3.62 17.69 13.76
CA LEU A 321 -2.20 17.45 13.50
C LEU A 321 -1.50 16.99 14.79
N SER A 322 -1.44 15.68 15.02
CA SER A 322 -0.85 15.12 16.23
C SER A 322 0.04 13.91 15.98
N LYS A 323 1.17 13.83 16.70
CA LYS A 323 2.03 12.63 16.72
C LYS A 323 1.40 11.43 17.41
N GLU A 324 0.30 11.64 18.15
CA GLU A 324 -0.40 10.54 18.81
C GLU A 324 -1.33 9.77 17.85
N ASN A 325 -1.73 10.39 16.72
CA ASN A 325 -2.47 9.73 15.63
C ASN A 325 -1.65 8.55 15.09
N ARG A 326 -2.31 7.43 14.73
CA ARG A 326 -1.64 6.27 14.10
C ARG A 326 -2.01 6.06 12.63
N THR A 327 -3.06 6.75 12.15
CA THR A 327 -3.46 6.79 10.75
C THR A 327 -4.14 8.12 10.44
N SER A 328 -4.23 8.44 9.15
CA SER A 328 -4.99 9.58 8.65
C SER A 328 -6.43 9.17 8.36
N SER A 329 -7.39 10.06 8.58
CA SER A 329 -8.81 9.79 8.35
C SER A 329 -9.54 11.06 7.92
N SER A 330 -10.53 10.91 7.04
CA SER A 330 -11.35 12.00 6.52
C SER A 330 -12.76 11.87 7.07
N PHE A 331 -13.25 12.90 7.75
CA PHE A 331 -14.66 13.02 8.11
C PHE A 331 -15.16 14.41 7.73
N PRO A 332 -16.47 14.58 7.50
CA PRO A 332 -17.06 15.88 7.20
C PRO A 332 -16.67 16.89 8.28
N GLU A 333 -16.15 18.04 7.86
CA GLU A 333 -15.63 19.11 8.73
C GLU A 333 -14.47 18.76 9.68
N ASN A 334 -14.03 17.49 9.78
CA ASN A 334 -13.07 17.04 10.78
C ASN A 334 -12.05 16.04 10.21
N LEU A 335 -10.90 16.56 9.76
CA LEU A 335 -9.82 15.79 9.14
C LEU A 335 -8.75 15.43 10.18
N ILE A 336 -8.25 14.20 10.15
CA ILE A 336 -7.21 13.70 11.07
C ILE A 336 -5.98 13.33 10.24
N TYR A 337 -4.85 13.97 10.49
CA TYR A 337 -3.60 13.66 9.78
C TYR A 337 -2.62 12.90 10.69
N HIS A 338 -2.11 11.78 10.20
CA HIS A 338 -0.98 11.08 10.80
C HIS A 338 0.33 11.50 10.13
N LYS A 339 1.24 12.06 10.93
CA LYS A 339 2.61 12.34 10.52
C LYS A 339 3.46 11.07 10.63
N GLU A 340 3.81 10.49 9.48
CA GLU A 340 4.77 9.41 9.42
C GLU A 340 6.20 9.92 9.65
N GLY A 341 6.94 9.32 10.59
CA GLY A 341 8.35 9.63 10.82
C GLY A 341 8.62 10.86 11.71
N TYR A 342 9.90 11.26 11.77
CA TYR A 342 10.34 12.37 12.63
C TYR A 342 10.10 13.74 11.98
N PHE A 343 10.27 13.84 10.66
CA PHE A 343 10.15 15.06 9.87
C PHE A 343 8.80 15.13 9.15
N PHE A 344 8.32 16.34 8.91
CA PHE A 344 7.12 16.52 8.08
C PHE A 344 7.54 16.39 6.62
N GLU A 345 6.73 15.69 5.83
CA GLU A 345 6.94 15.55 4.40
C GLU A 345 5.76 16.24 3.71
N GLU A 346 6.03 17.37 3.05
CA GLU A 346 5.02 18.20 2.36
C GLU A 346 4.16 17.36 1.40
N ASN A 347 4.82 16.52 0.60
CA ASN A 347 4.16 15.63 -0.35
C ASN A 347 3.15 14.68 0.31
N LYS A 348 3.46 14.14 1.49
CA LYS A 348 2.56 13.22 2.22
C LYS A 348 1.33 13.93 2.78
N PHE A 349 1.47 15.19 3.16
CA PHE A 349 0.33 15.99 3.59
C PHE A 349 -0.58 16.31 2.41
N ILE A 350 -0.01 16.66 1.26
CA ILE A 350 -0.78 16.96 0.04
C ILE A 350 -1.55 15.72 -0.45
N ASP A 351 -0.91 14.54 -0.38
CA ASP A 351 -1.53 13.23 -0.65
C ASP A 351 -2.68 12.88 0.28
N PHE A 352 -2.75 13.52 1.45
CA PHE A 352 -3.86 13.39 2.38
C PHE A 352 -4.93 14.45 2.12
N ILE A 353 -4.55 15.73 2.13
CA ILE A 353 -5.51 16.85 2.17
C ILE A 353 -6.32 16.95 0.88
N CYS A 354 -5.72 16.73 -0.29
CA CYS A 354 -6.42 16.84 -1.56
C CYS A 354 -7.55 15.81 -1.69
N PRO A 355 -7.31 14.50 -1.50
CA PRO A 355 -8.38 13.51 -1.59
C PRO A 355 -9.37 13.64 -0.44
N SER A 356 -8.94 14.00 0.77
CA SER A 356 -9.84 14.25 1.90
C SER A 356 -10.79 15.42 1.67
N LEU A 357 -10.30 16.51 1.06
CA LEU A 357 -11.16 17.64 0.72
C LEU A 357 -12.07 17.31 -0.46
N ALA A 358 -11.55 16.69 -1.52
CA ALA A 358 -12.36 16.29 -2.67
C ALA A 358 -13.51 15.36 -2.25
N GLU A 359 -13.24 14.47 -1.30
CA GLU A 359 -14.24 13.60 -0.67
C GLU A 359 -15.39 14.37 -0.04
N ASN A 360 -15.13 15.52 0.59
CA ASN A 360 -16.18 16.35 1.19
C ASN A 360 -17.09 17.02 0.14
N TYR A 361 -16.64 17.26 -1.10
CA TYR A 361 -17.46 17.86 -2.18
C TYR A 361 -18.33 16.85 -2.93
N LEU A 362 -17.96 15.58 -2.88
CA LEU A 362 -18.68 14.50 -3.53
C LEU A 362 -19.79 14.05 -2.56
N SER A 363 -21.04 13.90 -3.03
CA SER A 363 -22.19 13.48 -2.21
C SER A 363 -21.88 12.22 -1.40
N GLN A 364 -22.25 12.17 -0.12
CA GLN A 364 -21.80 11.05 0.72
C GLN A 364 -22.57 9.74 0.43
N ASP A 365 -23.63 9.80 -0.37
CA ASP A 365 -24.28 8.64 -0.98
C ASP A 365 -23.40 7.94 -2.03
N PHE A 366 -22.28 8.56 -2.45
CA PHE A 366 -21.21 7.91 -3.21
C PHE A 366 -20.61 6.68 -2.51
N TYR A 367 -20.92 6.45 -1.23
CA TYR A 367 -20.49 5.28 -0.46
C TYR A 367 -21.44 4.09 -0.49
N ASN A 368 -22.65 4.21 -1.07
CA ASN A 368 -23.64 3.14 -1.09
C ASN A 368 -23.35 2.06 -2.16
N LEU A 369 -22.18 1.44 -2.07
CA LEU A 369 -21.67 0.59 -3.14
C LEU A 369 -21.18 -0.75 -2.63
N GLU A 370 -22.14 -1.58 -2.18
CA GLU A 370 -22.05 -3.02 -2.39
C GLU A 370 -22.00 -3.37 -3.90
N LYS A 371 -22.23 -2.41 -4.83
CA LYS A 371 -22.27 -2.65 -6.29
C LYS A 371 -21.33 -1.82 -7.15
N ASN A 372 -20.63 -0.82 -6.63
CA ASN A 372 -19.78 0.06 -7.47
C ASN A 372 -18.66 0.88 -6.80
N PRO A 373 -17.88 0.33 -5.84
CA PRO A 373 -16.92 1.11 -5.07
C PRO A 373 -15.74 1.66 -5.91
N GLY A 374 -15.74 1.43 -7.22
CA GLY A 374 -14.65 1.77 -8.13
C GLY A 374 -14.66 3.17 -8.72
N ILE A 375 -15.78 3.68 -9.24
CA ILE A 375 -15.78 4.95 -10.00
C ILE A 375 -15.66 6.14 -9.04
N LEU A 376 -16.48 6.17 -8.01
CA LEU A 376 -16.74 7.38 -7.24
C LEU A 376 -15.70 7.59 -6.15
N ALA A 377 -15.24 6.51 -5.52
CA ALA A 377 -14.04 6.51 -4.68
C ALA A 377 -12.76 6.86 -5.47
N THR A 378 -12.75 6.64 -6.79
CA THR A 378 -11.62 7.02 -7.65
C THR A 378 -11.70 8.45 -8.15
N MET A 379 -12.91 9.03 -8.21
CA MET A 379 -13.13 10.42 -8.59
C MET A 379 -12.37 11.40 -7.70
N LYS A 380 -12.36 11.18 -6.37
CA LYS A 380 -11.56 12.01 -5.45
C LYS A 380 -10.07 11.98 -5.77
N TYR A 381 -9.53 10.84 -6.20
CA TYR A 381 -8.13 10.72 -6.59
C TYR A 381 -7.85 11.37 -7.96
N LEU A 382 -8.79 11.34 -8.91
CA LEU A 382 -8.68 12.09 -10.16
C LEU A 382 -8.59 13.59 -9.91
N ILE A 383 -9.48 14.11 -9.05
CA ILE A 383 -9.50 15.53 -8.68
C ILE A 383 -8.19 15.90 -7.98
N SER A 384 -7.75 15.07 -7.02
CA SER A 384 -6.50 15.26 -6.29
C SER A 384 -5.30 15.30 -7.20
N TYR A 385 -5.21 14.37 -8.15
CA TYR A 385 -4.12 14.30 -9.13
C TYR A 385 -4.01 15.58 -9.97
N GLU A 386 -5.13 16.17 -10.37
CA GLU A 386 -5.08 17.42 -11.13
C GLU A 386 -4.69 18.63 -10.26
N ILE A 387 -4.96 18.59 -8.96
CA ILE A 387 -4.61 19.68 -8.04
C ILE A 387 -3.12 19.63 -7.73
N THR A 388 -2.56 18.44 -7.51
CA THR A 388 -1.12 18.29 -7.28
C THR A 388 -0.30 18.79 -8.48
N ASP A 389 -0.83 18.69 -9.71
CA ASP A 389 -0.23 19.28 -10.91
C ASP A 389 -0.23 20.83 -10.88
N SER A 390 -1.32 21.45 -10.39
CA SER A 390 -1.39 22.91 -10.22
C SER A 390 -0.49 23.45 -9.11
N LEU A 391 -0.21 22.66 -8.06
CA LEU A 391 0.66 23.03 -6.93
C LEU A 391 2.17 22.96 -7.27
N HIS A 392 2.55 22.82 -8.55
CA HIS A 392 3.94 22.80 -9.05
C HIS A 392 4.86 21.70 -8.48
N LEU A 393 4.31 20.64 -7.87
CA LEU A 393 5.09 19.51 -7.37
C LEU A 393 5.44 18.53 -8.50
N LYS A 394 6.46 18.88 -9.30
CA LYS A 394 6.93 18.08 -10.46
C LYS A 394 7.29 16.63 -10.11
N GLU A 395 7.73 16.35 -8.88
CA GLU A 395 8.03 14.99 -8.39
C GLU A 395 6.74 14.16 -8.17
N HIS A 396 5.62 14.81 -7.88
CA HIS A 396 4.34 14.20 -7.50
C HIS A 396 3.56 13.59 -8.66
N ARG A 397 3.82 14.12 -9.87
CA ARG A 397 3.37 13.53 -11.14
C ARG A 397 3.62 12.02 -11.15
N LYS A 398 4.71 11.57 -10.53
CA LYS A 398 5.23 10.22 -10.52
C LYS A 398 4.57 9.25 -9.52
N TYR A 399 3.78 9.71 -8.57
CA TYR A 399 3.04 8.77 -7.71
C TYR A 399 1.77 8.26 -8.42
N TYR A 400 1.14 9.14 -9.21
CA TYR A 400 -0.10 8.86 -9.93
C TYR A 400 0.09 8.48 -11.41
N THR A 401 1.12 8.99 -12.10
CA THR A 401 1.40 8.61 -13.51
C THR A 401 2.18 7.30 -13.67
N ASP A 402 2.86 6.86 -12.61
CA ASP A 402 3.79 5.74 -12.64
C ASP A 402 3.05 4.48 -12.16
N ILE A 403 1.94 4.19 -12.83
CA ILE A 403 1.24 2.89 -12.76
C ILE A 403 2.20 1.76 -13.19
N GLU A 404 3.29 2.07 -13.91
CA GLU A 404 4.43 1.16 -14.08
C GLU A 404 5.12 0.82 -12.76
N THR A 405 5.33 1.79 -11.87
CA THR A 405 5.92 1.60 -10.52
C THR A 405 4.98 0.86 -9.60
N ILE A 406 3.66 1.05 -9.77
CA ILE A 406 2.62 0.26 -9.11
C ILE A 406 2.61 -1.16 -9.67
N LYS A 407 2.63 -1.40 -10.98
CA LYS A 407 2.84 -2.74 -11.58
C LYS A 407 4.13 -3.40 -11.09
N ASP A 408 5.17 -2.61 -10.90
CA ASP A 408 6.49 -3.11 -10.55
C ASP A 408 6.55 -3.57 -9.09
N LYS A 409 5.81 -2.91 -8.19
CA LYS A 409 5.65 -3.36 -6.79
C LYS A 409 4.68 -4.54 -6.62
N THR A 410 3.93 -4.94 -7.67
CA THR A 410 2.69 -5.73 -7.53
C THR A 410 2.60 -6.98 -8.37
N ASN A 411 3.69 -7.31 -9.07
CA ASN A 411 3.83 -8.55 -9.82
C ASN A 411 3.77 -9.84 -8.95
N ASN A 412 3.50 -9.73 -7.65
CA ASN A 412 3.12 -10.85 -6.79
C ASN A 412 1.60 -11.11 -6.73
N LEU A 413 0.75 -10.27 -7.33
CA LEU A 413 -0.68 -10.51 -7.42
C LEU A 413 -1.16 -10.25 -8.84
N SER A 414 -1.64 -11.31 -9.48
CA SER A 414 -2.31 -11.24 -10.77
C SER A 414 -3.41 -10.17 -10.70
N CYS A 415 -3.25 -9.07 -11.43
CA CYS A 415 -4.39 -8.27 -11.88
C CYS A 415 -5.18 -9.19 -12.82
N ASN A 416 -6.06 -10.00 -12.25
CA ASN A 416 -6.85 -10.98 -12.99
C ASN A 416 -7.67 -10.25 -14.05
N LYS A 417 -7.78 -10.87 -15.22
CA LYS A 417 -8.67 -10.48 -16.34
C LYS A 417 -10.15 -10.75 -16.01
N LYS A 418 -10.59 -10.46 -14.79
CA LYS A 418 -11.99 -10.63 -14.36
C LYS A 418 -12.65 -9.26 -14.26
N PRO A 419 -13.95 -9.15 -14.59
CA PRO A 419 -14.72 -7.91 -14.47
C PRO A 419 -14.51 -7.27 -13.10
N ILE A 420 -14.02 -6.03 -13.09
CA ILE A 420 -13.66 -5.27 -11.88
C ILE A 420 -14.88 -5.05 -10.99
N LEU A 421 -16.08 -4.98 -11.58
CA LEU A 421 -17.34 -4.94 -10.85
C LEU A 421 -17.65 -6.25 -10.09
N ILE A 422 -17.19 -7.42 -10.53
CA ILE A 422 -17.64 -8.71 -9.95
C ILE A 422 -16.79 -9.14 -8.75
N ASP A 423 -15.47 -8.89 -8.75
CA ASP A 423 -14.60 -9.27 -7.62
C ASP A 423 -14.78 -8.34 -6.39
N LEU A 424 -15.18 -7.07 -6.59
CA LEU A 424 -15.48 -6.12 -5.51
C LEU A 424 -16.79 -6.43 -4.77
N ILE A 425 -17.74 -7.08 -5.45
CA ILE A 425 -19.07 -7.43 -4.91
C ILE A 425 -19.04 -8.76 -4.14
N TYR A 426 -18.10 -9.67 -4.44
CA TYR A 426 -18.12 -11.05 -3.94
C TYR A 426 -17.07 -11.41 -2.87
N ASN A 427 -16.12 -10.53 -2.53
CA ASN A 427 -15.05 -10.88 -1.58
C ASN A 427 -14.87 -9.86 -0.44
N ASP A 428 -15.73 -9.96 0.58
CA ASP A 428 -15.62 -9.27 1.89
C ASP A 428 -14.32 -9.57 2.67
N SER A 429 -13.50 -10.53 2.22
CA SER A 429 -12.39 -11.07 2.99
C SER A 429 -10.99 -10.60 2.60
N LEU A 430 -10.84 -9.78 1.55
CA LEU A 430 -9.51 -9.52 0.96
C LEU A 430 -9.16 -8.02 0.90
N CYS A 431 -8.64 -7.47 2.00
CA CYS A 431 -7.68 -6.35 1.97
C CYS A 431 -6.31 -6.84 1.43
N ASN A 432 -6.29 -7.71 0.42
CA ASN A 432 -5.04 -7.98 -0.28
C ASN A 432 -4.78 -6.85 -1.25
N SER A 433 -3.50 -6.60 -1.52
CA SER A 433 -3.06 -5.50 -2.37
C SER A 433 -3.75 -5.40 -3.75
N GLN A 434 -4.45 -6.46 -4.23
CA GLN A 434 -5.39 -6.41 -5.36
C GLN A 434 -6.41 -5.25 -5.31
N ASN A 435 -6.96 -4.88 -4.15
CA ASN A 435 -7.92 -3.77 -4.03
C ASN A 435 -7.26 -2.38 -4.17
N LYS A 436 -5.95 -2.26 -3.92
CA LYS A 436 -5.19 -1.03 -4.16
C LYS A 436 -4.99 -0.76 -5.66
N TYR A 437 -5.13 -1.79 -6.51
CA TYR A 437 -4.86 -1.73 -7.95
C TYR A 437 -6.11 -1.58 -8.81
N SER A 438 -7.29 -1.94 -8.29
CA SER A 438 -8.58 -1.66 -8.95
C SER A 438 -8.84 -0.16 -9.09
N GLY A 439 -8.50 0.64 -8.07
CA GLY A 439 -8.58 2.11 -8.13
C GLY A 439 -7.68 2.75 -9.19
N CYS A 440 -6.52 2.16 -9.50
CA CYS A 440 -5.62 2.69 -10.52
C CYS A 440 -6.20 2.58 -11.94
N TYR A 441 -6.89 1.47 -12.24
CA TYR A 441 -7.53 1.28 -13.54
C TYR A 441 -8.72 2.23 -13.73
N ASN A 442 -9.55 2.37 -12.70
CA ASN A 442 -10.68 3.30 -12.72
C ASN A 442 -10.20 4.76 -12.86
N LEU A 443 -9.02 5.10 -12.34
CA LEU A 443 -8.45 6.44 -12.41
C LEU A 443 -8.06 6.78 -13.85
N ILE A 444 -7.41 5.84 -14.54
CA ILE A 444 -7.11 5.96 -15.98
C ILE A 444 -8.41 6.10 -16.76
N ALA A 445 -9.39 5.22 -16.52
CA ALA A 445 -10.65 5.21 -17.23
C ALA A 445 -11.40 6.54 -17.09
N LEU A 446 -11.49 7.07 -15.86
CA LEU A 446 -12.12 8.35 -15.55
C LEU A 446 -11.37 9.53 -16.15
N ASN A 447 -10.03 9.52 -16.07
CA ASN A 447 -9.22 10.54 -16.74
C ASN A 447 -9.49 10.52 -18.25
N TYR A 448 -9.61 9.33 -18.85
CA TYR A 448 -9.90 9.19 -20.26
C TYR A 448 -11.31 9.65 -20.62
N LEU A 449 -12.32 9.31 -19.80
CA LEU A 449 -13.69 9.82 -19.94
C LEU A 449 -13.71 11.36 -19.90
N LYS A 450 -13.03 11.98 -18.93
CA LYS A 450 -12.93 13.44 -18.82
C LYS A 450 -12.29 14.07 -20.06
N GLU A 451 -11.20 13.50 -20.57
CA GLU A 451 -10.53 14.03 -21.78
C GLU A 451 -11.38 13.82 -23.05
N PHE A 452 -12.14 12.72 -23.14
CA PHE A 452 -13.06 12.44 -24.24
C PHE A 452 -14.30 13.36 -24.24
N THR A 453 -14.91 13.54 -23.07
CA THR A 453 -16.08 14.40 -22.89
C THR A 453 -15.71 15.88 -23.01
N GLY A 454 -14.52 16.25 -22.54
CA GLY A 454 -14.04 17.63 -22.40
C GLY A 454 -14.21 18.08 -20.95
N LYS A 455 -13.16 18.72 -20.38
CA LYS A 455 -13.10 19.06 -18.95
C LYS A 455 -14.31 19.86 -18.45
N ASP A 456 -14.74 20.87 -19.21
CA ASP A 456 -15.84 21.74 -18.81
C ASP A 456 -17.18 20.99 -18.73
N ILE A 457 -17.47 20.15 -19.75
CA ILE A 457 -18.66 19.31 -19.78
C ILE A 457 -18.60 18.29 -18.65
N PHE A 458 -17.46 17.61 -18.49
CA PHE A 458 -17.27 16.59 -17.46
C PHE A 458 -17.55 17.15 -16.05
N TYR A 459 -16.90 18.26 -15.68
CA TYR A 459 -17.08 18.85 -14.35
C TYR A 459 -18.44 19.50 -14.18
N LYS A 460 -19.04 20.08 -15.23
CA LYS A 460 -20.42 20.57 -15.17
C LYS A 460 -21.41 19.44 -14.90
N THR A 461 -21.30 18.33 -15.64
CA THR A 461 -22.15 17.15 -15.45
C THR A 461 -21.96 16.56 -14.05
N LEU A 462 -20.72 16.43 -13.58
CA LEU A 462 -20.44 15.93 -12.23
C LEU A 462 -21.02 16.82 -11.13
N ARG A 463 -20.91 18.15 -11.26
CA ARG A 463 -21.53 19.10 -10.30
C ARG A 463 -23.04 18.98 -10.27
N ASN A 464 -23.67 18.92 -11.44
CA ASN A 464 -25.11 18.79 -11.54
C ASN A 464 -25.59 17.44 -10.98
N PHE A 465 -24.86 16.35 -11.27
CA PHE A 465 -25.12 15.04 -10.68
C PHE A 465 -25.08 15.09 -9.15
N ASN A 466 -24.01 15.65 -8.56
CA ASN A 466 -23.88 15.77 -7.11
C ASN A 466 -25.05 16.55 -6.49
N SER A 467 -25.50 17.63 -7.14
CA SER A 467 -26.62 18.44 -6.65
C SER A 467 -27.97 17.74 -6.79
N GLU A 468 -28.17 16.95 -7.84
CA GLU A 468 -29.45 16.29 -8.12
C GLU A 468 -29.67 15.05 -7.28
N PHE A 469 -28.58 14.33 -7.00
CA PHE A 469 -28.53 13.13 -6.18
C PHE A 469 -28.08 13.40 -4.74
N ASP A 470 -28.13 14.66 -4.30
CA ASP A 470 -27.94 14.99 -2.90
C ASP A 470 -29.10 14.41 -2.06
N ASN A 471 -28.77 13.55 -1.09
CA ASN A 471 -29.73 12.81 -0.25
C ASN A 471 -30.63 11.82 -1.03
N LYS A 472 -30.15 11.25 -2.14
CA LYS A 472 -30.89 10.25 -2.93
C LYS A 472 -30.00 9.05 -3.23
N GLU A 473 -30.54 7.85 -3.01
CA GLU A 473 -29.90 6.62 -3.44
C GLU A 473 -29.87 6.54 -4.99
N PHE A 474 -28.70 6.20 -5.54
CA PHE A 474 -28.51 5.94 -6.96
C PHE A 474 -27.58 4.74 -7.15
N ASP A 475 -27.69 4.07 -8.28
CA ASP A 475 -26.82 2.96 -8.67
C ASP A 475 -25.99 3.28 -9.93
N TYR A 476 -25.31 2.24 -10.44
CA TYR A 476 -24.47 2.36 -11.62
C TYR A 476 -25.21 2.90 -12.85
N ASN A 477 -26.43 2.40 -13.06
CA ASN A 477 -27.21 2.71 -14.24
C ASN A 477 -27.77 4.11 -14.15
N ASP A 478 -28.10 4.58 -12.95
CA ASP A 478 -28.48 5.97 -12.71
C ASP A 478 -27.32 6.92 -13.06
N PHE A 479 -26.10 6.64 -12.57
CA PHE A 479 -24.90 7.42 -12.90
C PHE A 479 -24.58 7.39 -14.40
N ARG A 480 -24.69 6.21 -15.04
CA ARG A 480 -24.48 6.06 -16.48
C ARG A 480 -25.46 6.91 -17.28
N SER A 481 -26.76 6.70 -17.05
CA SER A 481 -27.82 7.36 -17.81
C SER A 481 -27.68 8.88 -17.68
N TYR A 482 -27.39 9.37 -16.47
CA TYR A 482 -27.15 10.78 -16.24
C TYR A 482 -26.01 11.35 -17.08
N PHE A 483 -24.86 10.65 -17.11
CA PHE A 483 -23.71 11.08 -17.89
C PHE A 483 -23.99 11.00 -19.40
N GLU A 484 -24.67 9.97 -19.87
CA GLU A 484 -25.05 9.81 -21.29
C GLU A 484 -25.98 10.94 -21.75
N ASP A 485 -27.01 11.25 -20.95
CA ASP A 485 -28.01 12.29 -21.25
C ASP A 485 -27.41 13.72 -21.26
N ASN A 486 -26.41 13.99 -20.42
CA ASN A 486 -25.83 15.33 -20.28
C ASN A 486 -24.60 15.58 -21.18
N VAL A 487 -23.90 14.53 -21.61
CA VAL A 487 -22.67 14.66 -22.42
C VAL A 487 -22.97 14.66 -23.92
N ASN A 488 -24.11 14.11 -24.37
CA ASN A 488 -24.48 13.97 -25.78
C ASN A 488 -23.40 13.29 -26.64
N LYS A 489 -22.71 12.29 -26.07
CA LYS A 489 -21.72 11.44 -26.76
C LYS A 489 -21.93 9.99 -26.35
N PRO A 490 -21.63 9.00 -27.21
CA PRO A 490 -21.72 7.60 -26.84
C PRO A 490 -20.67 7.24 -25.78
N LEU A 491 -21.11 6.74 -24.62
CA LEU A 491 -20.27 6.36 -23.48
C LEU A 491 -20.23 4.84 -23.22
N ASP A 492 -20.85 4.02 -24.08
CA ASP A 492 -20.86 2.56 -23.96
C ASP A 492 -19.44 1.95 -23.88
N TRP A 493 -18.49 2.53 -24.62
CA TRP A 493 -17.09 2.10 -24.55
C TRP A 493 -16.50 2.22 -23.14
N PHE A 494 -16.96 3.21 -22.37
CA PHE A 494 -16.55 3.44 -20.99
C PHE A 494 -17.37 2.55 -20.04
N PHE A 495 -18.70 2.66 -20.06
CA PHE A 495 -19.56 2.00 -19.09
C PHE A 495 -19.68 0.49 -19.33
N GLU A 496 -19.97 0.04 -20.56
CA GLU A 496 -20.07 -1.40 -20.87
C GLU A 496 -18.68 -1.99 -21.16
N GLY A 497 -17.83 -1.26 -21.87
CA GLY A 497 -16.52 -1.74 -22.29
C GLY A 497 -15.51 -1.82 -21.15
N ILE A 498 -15.06 -0.66 -20.66
CA ILE A 498 -13.97 -0.56 -19.67
C ILE A 498 -14.45 -0.93 -18.26
N MET A 499 -15.53 -0.32 -17.78
CA MET A 499 -15.95 -0.39 -16.37
C MET A 499 -16.60 -1.73 -16.02
N LYS A 500 -17.52 -2.22 -16.85
CA LYS A 500 -18.26 -3.46 -16.59
C LYS A 500 -17.49 -4.70 -17.03
N ASN A 501 -16.97 -4.75 -18.26
CA ASN A 501 -16.41 -5.98 -18.82
C ASN A 501 -14.87 -6.05 -18.79
N ALA A 502 -14.18 -4.92 -18.54
CA ALA A 502 -12.72 -4.82 -18.55
C ALA A 502 -12.07 -5.46 -19.80
N GLU A 503 -12.74 -5.41 -20.96
CA GLU A 503 -12.21 -6.11 -22.13
C GLU A 503 -10.95 -5.40 -22.65
N PRO A 504 -9.94 -6.17 -23.13
CA PRO A 504 -8.79 -5.57 -23.77
C PRO A 504 -9.21 -4.83 -25.04
N PHE A 505 -8.47 -3.77 -25.36
CA PHE A 505 -8.60 -3.06 -26.62
C PHE A 505 -7.20 -2.82 -27.21
N THR A 506 -7.08 -3.03 -28.51
CA THR A 506 -5.79 -3.00 -29.22
C THR A 506 -6.01 -2.46 -30.62
N TYR A 507 -5.61 -1.21 -30.82
CA TYR A 507 -5.47 -0.63 -32.13
C TYR A 507 -4.04 -0.80 -32.65
N SER A 508 -3.88 -1.07 -33.94
CA SER A 508 -2.56 -1.07 -34.57
C SER A 508 -2.57 -0.39 -35.92
N ILE A 509 -1.50 0.33 -36.22
CA ILE A 509 -1.30 0.87 -37.57
C ILE A 509 -0.91 -0.31 -38.47
N LYS A 510 -1.79 -0.67 -39.40
CA LYS A 510 -1.65 -1.78 -40.34
C LYS A 510 -0.83 -1.39 -41.56
N ASP A 511 -1.04 -0.17 -42.06
CA ASP A 511 -0.34 0.38 -43.22
C ASP A 511 -0.27 1.92 -43.09
N ILE A 512 0.74 2.52 -43.72
CA ILE A 512 0.87 3.98 -43.83
C ILE A 512 1.39 4.35 -45.21
N ARG A 513 0.71 5.27 -45.88
CA ARG A 513 1.07 5.73 -47.23
C ARG A 513 1.18 7.24 -47.23
N LYS A 514 2.35 7.74 -47.60
CA LYS A 514 2.60 9.18 -47.73
C LYS A 514 2.44 9.59 -49.19
N ASP A 515 1.58 10.57 -49.43
CA ASP A 515 1.48 11.29 -50.70
C ASP A 515 1.79 12.78 -50.46
N ASN A 516 1.87 13.56 -51.54
CA ASN A 516 2.14 15.00 -51.49
C ASN A 516 1.04 15.80 -50.77
N LYS A 517 -0.19 15.27 -50.71
CA LYS A 517 -1.35 15.96 -50.09
C LYS A 517 -1.72 15.49 -48.69
N TYR A 518 -1.50 14.23 -48.36
CA TYR A 518 -1.83 13.66 -47.04
C TYR A 518 -1.00 12.40 -46.73
N ILE A 519 -0.91 12.06 -45.44
CA ILE A 519 -0.49 10.76 -44.95
C ILE A 519 -1.75 9.93 -44.69
N GLU A 520 -1.96 8.87 -45.45
CA GLU A 520 -3.01 7.88 -45.22
C GLU A 520 -2.53 6.86 -44.18
N VAL A 521 -3.28 6.72 -43.09
CA VAL A 521 -3.00 5.79 -41.98
C VAL A 521 -4.13 4.77 -41.94
N VAL A 522 -3.79 3.49 -42.12
CA VAL A 522 -4.73 2.37 -42.02
C VAL A 522 -4.61 1.77 -40.64
N ILE A 523 -5.69 1.78 -39.88
CA ILE A 523 -5.72 1.33 -38.49
C ILE A 523 -6.67 0.14 -38.37
N GLU A 524 -6.25 -0.88 -37.64
CA GLU A 524 -7.03 -2.08 -37.33
C GLU A 524 -7.29 -2.15 -35.83
N ASN A 525 -8.56 -2.29 -35.44
CA ASN A 525 -8.96 -2.75 -34.12
C ASN A 525 -8.92 -4.28 -34.09
N LYS A 526 -8.16 -4.85 -33.15
CA LYS A 526 -8.00 -6.30 -33.00
C LYS A 526 -8.94 -6.92 -31.96
N ASP A 527 -9.66 -6.08 -31.23
CA ASP A 527 -10.52 -6.50 -30.12
C ASP A 527 -11.99 -6.11 -30.39
N LYS A 528 -12.87 -6.45 -29.44
CA LYS A 528 -14.32 -6.29 -29.58
C LYS A 528 -14.83 -4.89 -29.19
N ILE A 529 -14.11 -4.17 -28.33
CA ILE A 529 -14.51 -2.82 -27.91
C ILE A 529 -13.96 -1.78 -28.88
N ALA A 530 -14.87 -0.95 -29.38
CA ALA A 530 -14.59 0.25 -30.14
C ALA A 530 -14.36 1.45 -29.20
N ILE A 531 -13.13 1.61 -28.69
CA ILE A 531 -12.76 2.76 -27.84
C ILE A 531 -12.34 3.95 -28.73
N PRO A 532 -12.75 5.19 -28.44
CA PRO A 532 -12.20 6.38 -29.11
C PRO A 532 -10.68 6.43 -28.98
N PHE A 533 -9.98 7.12 -29.87
CA PHE A 533 -8.54 7.35 -29.73
C PHE A 533 -8.07 8.51 -30.61
N GLU A 534 -6.82 8.92 -30.45
CA GLU A 534 -6.22 10.01 -31.23
C GLU A 534 -5.10 9.51 -32.14
N ILE A 535 -4.86 10.22 -33.25
CA ILE A 535 -3.80 9.95 -34.21
C ILE A 535 -2.98 11.24 -34.34
N GLY A 536 -1.71 11.19 -33.95
CA GLY A 536 -0.79 12.32 -34.02
C GLY A 536 0.19 12.20 -35.18
N ALA A 537 0.35 13.28 -35.93
CA ALA A 537 1.54 13.52 -36.75
C ALA A 537 2.52 14.36 -35.93
N ILE A 538 3.78 13.91 -35.82
CA ILE A 538 4.80 14.48 -34.93
C ILE A 538 6.03 14.87 -35.77
N LYS A 539 6.55 16.08 -35.54
CA LYS A 539 7.80 16.58 -36.13
C LYS A 539 8.65 17.22 -35.04
N ASN A 540 9.94 16.90 -34.98
CA ASN A 540 10.85 17.38 -33.92
C ASN A 540 10.24 17.23 -32.49
N ASP A 541 9.70 16.05 -32.20
CA ASP A 541 9.03 15.71 -30.93
C ASP A 541 7.79 16.55 -30.56
N SER A 542 7.31 17.41 -31.47
CA SER A 542 6.09 18.19 -31.30
C SER A 542 4.94 17.65 -32.16
N ILE A 543 3.75 17.54 -31.57
CA ILE A 543 2.53 17.14 -32.31
C ILE A 543 2.13 18.30 -33.22
N ILE A 544 2.20 18.11 -34.54
CA ILE A 544 1.89 19.13 -35.55
C ILE A 544 0.48 18.99 -36.15
N GLU A 545 -0.16 17.82 -35.97
CA GLU A 545 -1.55 17.56 -36.29
C GLU A 545 -2.09 16.44 -35.41
N LEU A 546 -3.36 16.54 -35.02
CA LEU A 546 -4.05 15.57 -34.19
C LEU A 546 -5.44 15.31 -34.77
N VAL A 547 -5.74 14.06 -35.09
CA VAL A 547 -7.06 13.61 -35.58
C VAL A 547 -7.68 12.69 -34.54
N ARG A 548 -8.93 12.95 -34.17
CA ARG A 548 -9.69 12.10 -33.25
C ARG A 548 -10.54 11.11 -34.03
N SER A 549 -10.57 9.86 -33.58
CA SER A 549 -11.48 8.84 -34.07
C SER A 549 -12.48 8.48 -33.00
N GLU A 550 -13.76 8.44 -33.39
CA GLU A 550 -14.71 7.58 -32.70
C GLU A 550 -14.24 6.12 -32.85
N GLY A 551 -14.35 5.33 -31.79
CA GLY A 551 -13.90 3.94 -31.83
C GLY A 551 -14.59 3.17 -32.96
N PHE A 552 -13.93 2.14 -33.50
CA PHE A 552 -14.51 1.31 -34.54
C PHE A 552 -14.03 -0.14 -34.44
N ASN A 553 -14.80 -1.05 -35.02
CA ASN A 553 -14.42 -2.46 -35.17
C ASN A 553 -13.84 -2.70 -36.56
N GLY A 554 -12.88 -3.63 -36.68
CA GLY A 554 -12.24 -3.96 -37.95
C GLY A 554 -11.21 -2.92 -38.39
N ILE A 555 -11.25 -2.49 -39.66
CA ILE A 555 -10.21 -1.65 -40.28
C ILE A 555 -10.81 -0.33 -40.74
N LYS A 556 -10.15 0.79 -40.44
CA LYS A 556 -10.54 2.13 -40.89
C LYS A 556 -9.33 2.94 -41.35
N LYS A 557 -9.57 3.85 -42.30
CA LYS A 557 -8.55 4.72 -42.88
C LYS A 557 -8.70 6.15 -42.37
N PHE A 558 -7.58 6.81 -42.12
CA PHE A 558 -7.48 8.20 -41.69
C PHE A 558 -6.52 8.97 -42.59
N LYS A 559 -6.74 10.28 -42.73
CA LYS A 559 -5.89 11.17 -43.52
C LYS A 559 -5.36 12.29 -42.64
N LEU A 560 -4.04 12.41 -42.54
CA LEU A 560 -3.33 13.51 -41.89
C LEU A 560 -2.83 14.48 -42.97
N LYS A 561 -3.14 15.76 -42.85
CA LYS A 561 -2.76 16.81 -43.83
C LYS A 561 -1.27 17.19 -43.74
N ARG A 562 -0.64 17.01 -42.58
CA ARG A 562 0.75 17.38 -42.32
C ARG A 562 1.72 16.30 -42.80
N THR A 563 2.03 16.34 -44.09
CA THR A 563 2.95 15.40 -44.75
C THR A 563 4.41 15.60 -44.32
N ASP A 564 4.74 16.68 -43.62
CA ASP A 564 6.07 16.99 -43.10
C ASP A 564 6.38 16.33 -41.74
N ALA A 565 5.53 15.42 -41.26
CA ALA A 565 5.76 14.65 -40.04
C ALA A 565 6.93 13.66 -40.16
N ASP A 566 7.67 13.50 -39.06
CA ASP A 566 8.72 12.49 -38.89
C ASP A 566 8.15 11.17 -38.35
N ILE A 567 7.05 11.24 -37.60
CA ILE A 567 6.45 10.11 -36.89
C ILE A 567 4.93 10.23 -36.94
N VAL A 568 4.25 9.09 -37.11
CA VAL A 568 2.81 8.97 -36.84
C VAL A 568 2.61 8.04 -35.65
N GLU A 569 1.81 8.50 -34.67
CA GLU A 569 1.59 7.80 -33.41
C GLU A 569 0.10 7.75 -33.05
N LEU A 570 -0.40 6.58 -32.65
CA LEU A 570 -1.71 6.45 -32.01
C LEU A 570 -1.58 6.83 -30.54
N ASP A 571 -2.51 7.67 -30.09
CA ASP A 571 -2.57 8.26 -28.77
C ASP A 571 -1.23 8.93 -28.35
N PRO A 572 -0.78 9.96 -29.11
CA PRO A 572 0.49 10.63 -28.88
C PRO A 572 0.54 11.38 -27.54
N ARG A 573 -0.62 11.67 -26.95
CA ARG A 573 -0.76 12.30 -25.63
C ARG A 573 -0.86 11.28 -24.50
N HIS A 574 -0.87 9.98 -24.81
CA HIS A 574 -0.96 8.88 -23.86
C HIS A 574 -2.18 8.99 -22.92
N LEU A 575 -3.32 9.42 -23.48
CA LEU A 575 -4.60 9.51 -22.76
C LEU A 575 -5.15 8.12 -22.42
N ILE A 576 -4.81 7.15 -23.26
CA ILE A 576 -5.12 5.74 -23.13
C ILE A 576 -3.86 5.02 -22.66
N TYR A 577 -3.94 4.36 -21.50
CA TYR A 577 -2.76 3.79 -20.84
C TYR A 577 -1.97 2.83 -21.76
N LYS A 578 -0.64 2.99 -21.78
CA LYS A 578 0.32 2.26 -22.63
C LYS A 578 0.22 0.74 -22.45
N ASN A 579 -0.43 0.07 -23.39
CA ASN A 579 -0.20 -1.34 -23.64
C ASN A 579 1.13 -1.49 -24.41
N LYS A 580 2.14 -2.10 -23.79
CA LYS A 580 3.49 -2.35 -24.37
C LYS A 580 3.48 -3.16 -25.68
N ASN A 581 2.32 -3.66 -26.12
CA ASN A 581 2.14 -4.41 -27.36
C ASN A 581 1.52 -3.59 -28.52
N LEU A 582 1.31 -2.29 -28.37
CA LEU A 582 0.79 -1.45 -29.45
C LEU A 582 1.90 -1.18 -30.49
N LYS A 583 1.74 -1.71 -31.71
CA LYS A 583 2.45 -1.23 -32.91
C LYS A 583 1.83 0.13 -33.32
N SER A 584 1.91 1.12 -32.43
CA SER A 584 1.20 2.41 -32.56
C SER A 584 2.05 3.55 -33.07
N ARG A 585 3.38 3.37 -33.20
CA ARG A 585 4.31 4.43 -33.62
C ARG A 585 5.09 3.98 -34.86
N ILE A 586 4.93 4.70 -35.97
CA ILE A 586 5.72 4.49 -37.19
C ILE A 586 6.60 5.71 -37.41
N VAL A 587 7.92 5.46 -37.45
CA VAL A 587 8.92 6.46 -37.80
C VAL A 587 9.03 6.51 -39.33
N LEU A 588 8.77 7.67 -39.91
CA LEU A 588 8.80 7.91 -41.35
C LEU A 588 10.24 8.11 -41.88
N HIS A 589 11.17 8.53 -41.01
CA HIS A 589 12.61 8.67 -41.33
C HIS A 589 13.51 8.01 -40.28
N LYS A 590 14.26 6.95 -40.67
CA LYS A 590 15.16 6.22 -39.75
C LYS A 590 16.52 6.93 -39.63
N THR A 591 16.74 7.62 -38.52
CA THR A 591 18.09 7.84 -37.96
C THR A 591 18.12 7.36 -36.51
N LYS A 592 18.74 6.20 -36.26
CA LYS A 592 18.92 5.67 -34.90
C LYS A 592 20.15 6.33 -34.26
N GLN A 593 19.94 7.31 -33.39
CA GLN A 593 20.95 7.69 -32.39
C GLN A 593 20.91 6.69 -31.24
N PHE A 594 21.97 5.88 -31.11
CA PHE A 594 22.05 4.78 -30.15
C PHE A 594 22.57 5.21 -28.76
N PHE A 595 23.01 6.46 -28.58
CA PHE A 595 23.74 6.88 -27.37
C PHE A 595 22.98 7.80 -26.37
N ASN A 596 21.76 8.25 -26.65
CA ASN A 596 21.02 9.17 -25.75
C ASN A 596 20.24 8.51 -24.59
N ASN A 597 20.38 7.21 -24.36
CA ASN A 597 19.55 6.47 -23.39
C ASN A 597 20.17 6.24 -22.00
N PHE A 598 21.36 6.78 -21.73
CA PHE A 598 22.06 6.61 -20.46
C PHE A 598 22.10 7.91 -19.66
N SER A 599 21.77 7.86 -18.36
CA SER A 599 21.93 8.99 -17.45
C SER A 599 23.00 8.72 -16.39
N PHE A 600 23.77 9.76 -16.04
CA PHE A 600 24.83 9.68 -15.01
C PHE A 600 24.29 9.62 -13.57
N PHE A 601 23.00 9.90 -13.40
CA PHE A 601 22.33 9.87 -12.11
C PHE A 601 21.02 9.10 -12.23
N LYS A 602 20.56 8.59 -11.08
CA LYS A 602 19.23 7.99 -10.93
C LYS A 602 18.21 9.01 -11.42
N LYS A 603 17.62 8.73 -12.59
CA LYS A 603 16.42 9.44 -13.02
C LYS A 603 15.23 8.82 -12.34
N ASP A 604 14.20 9.63 -12.28
CA ASP A 604 12.95 9.20 -11.73
C ASP A 604 12.33 8.02 -12.52
N LYS A 605 12.45 8.02 -13.84
CA LYS A 605 11.84 6.99 -14.68
C LYS A 605 12.72 5.74 -14.83
N PRO A 606 12.12 4.57 -15.14
CA PRO A 606 12.87 3.40 -15.54
C PRO A 606 13.84 3.74 -16.68
N SER A 607 15.13 3.64 -16.40
CA SER A 607 16.17 4.16 -17.29
C SER A 607 17.45 3.37 -17.15
N ASN A 608 18.30 3.45 -18.17
CA ASN A 608 19.63 2.88 -18.06
C ASN A 608 20.52 3.92 -17.37
N VAL A 609 21.14 3.55 -16.26
CA VAL A 609 21.96 4.44 -15.45
C VAL A 609 23.41 4.00 -15.52
N ILE A 610 24.31 4.99 -15.55
CA ILE A 610 25.75 4.83 -15.45
C ILE A 610 26.20 5.56 -14.19
N ILE A 611 26.74 4.85 -13.21
CA ILE A 611 27.17 5.43 -11.94
C ILE A 611 28.67 5.17 -11.77
N PRO A 612 29.51 6.20 -11.59
CA PRO A 612 30.88 5.99 -11.15
C PRO A 612 30.85 5.46 -9.72
N ILE A 613 31.53 4.35 -9.47
CA ILE A 613 31.57 3.74 -8.13
C ILE A 613 33.00 3.42 -7.72
N ILE A 614 33.23 3.40 -6.42
CA ILE A 614 34.49 2.94 -5.84
C ILE A 614 34.19 1.77 -4.91
N ALA A 615 34.94 0.69 -5.07
CA ALA A 615 34.85 -0.50 -4.22
C ALA A 615 36.23 -0.83 -3.64
N TYR A 616 36.28 -1.74 -2.67
CA TYR A 616 37.53 -2.22 -2.09
C TYR A 616 37.45 -3.72 -1.79
N ASN A 617 38.53 -4.45 -2.10
CA ASN A 617 38.81 -5.76 -1.50
C ASN A 617 40.32 -5.88 -1.22
N ALA A 618 40.72 -6.80 -0.33
CA ALA A 618 42.10 -6.92 0.14
C ALA A 618 43.10 -7.27 -0.98
N ASN A 619 42.66 -8.06 -1.96
CA ASN A 619 43.47 -8.57 -3.06
C ASN A 619 43.65 -7.53 -4.18
N ASP A 620 42.56 -6.98 -4.69
CA ASP A 620 42.50 -6.02 -5.79
C ASP A 620 42.76 -4.56 -5.33
N GLY A 621 42.63 -4.27 -4.03
CA GLY A 621 42.84 -2.94 -3.46
C GLY A 621 41.63 -2.03 -3.65
N TRP A 622 41.87 -0.72 -3.81
CA TRP A 622 40.84 0.21 -4.26
C TRP A 622 40.47 -0.08 -5.71
N MET A 623 39.18 -0.01 -6.01
CA MET A 623 38.59 -0.45 -7.27
C MET A 623 37.64 0.65 -7.80
N PRO A 624 38.17 1.77 -8.31
CA PRO A 624 37.35 2.72 -9.07
C PRO A 624 36.78 2.03 -10.31
N GLY A 625 35.53 2.34 -10.65
CA GLY A 625 34.80 1.63 -11.68
C GLY A 625 33.50 2.31 -12.08
N ILE A 626 32.75 1.61 -12.92
CA ILE A 626 31.48 2.05 -13.49
C ILE A 626 30.45 0.95 -13.25
N PHE A 627 29.31 1.34 -12.71
CA PHE A 627 28.12 0.53 -12.55
C PHE A 627 27.08 0.92 -13.60
N LEU A 628 26.77 0.00 -14.49
CA LEU A 628 25.70 0.10 -15.48
C LEU A 628 24.53 -0.73 -14.99
N SER A 629 23.31 -0.19 -15.00
CA SER A 629 22.13 -1.00 -14.69
C SER A 629 20.89 -0.41 -15.32
N ASP A 630 19.89 -1.26 -15.58
CA ASP A 630 18.54 -0.77 -15.75
C ASP A 630 17.87 -0.52 -14.40
N TYR A 631 17.78 0.76 -14.06
CA TYR A 631 17.02 1.18 -12.90
C TYR A 631 15.54 1.02 -13.19
N GLY A 632 14.80 0.26 -12.37
CA GLY A 632 13.34 0.16 -12.42
C GLY A 632 12.74 -0.61 -13.60
N LYS A 633 13.50 -1.47 -14.30
CA LYS A 633 12.93 -2.36 -15.35
C LYS A 633 12.79 -3.79 -14.80
N ILE A 634 11.59 -4.37 -14.91
CA ILE A 634 11.32 -5.74 -14.43
C ILE A 634 11.40 -6.80 -15.53
N LYS A 635 10.97 -6.47 -16.76
CA LYS A 635 10.88 -7.47 -17.85
C LYS A 635 12.25 -7.96 -18.31
N ASN A 636 13.17 -7.02 -18.45
CA ASN A 636 14.59 -7.29 -18.56
C ASN A 636 15.18 -6.53 -17.37
N HIS A 637 16.00 -7.21 -16.58
CA HIS A 637 16.82 -6.59 -15.57
C HIS A 637 18.27 -6.95 -15.85
N TYR A 638 19.15 -5.98 -15.78
CA TYR A 638 20.57 -6.19 -15.88
C TYR A 638 21.35 -5.22 -15.01
N PHE A 639 22.51 -5.69 -14.57
CA PHE A 639 23.57 -4.82 -14.14
C PHE A 639 24.91 -5.32 -14.66
N LEU A 640 25.83 -4.39 -14.88
CA LEU A 640 27.21 -4.64 -15.19
C LEU A 640 28.07 -3.72 -14.34
N ASN A 641 28.86 -4.32 -13.48
CA ASN A 641 29.77 -3.67 -12.58
C ASN A 641 31.21 -3.94 -13.04
N LEU A 642 31.90 -2.93 -13.53
CA LEU A 642 33.28 -3.03 -14.02
C LEU A 642 34.19 -2.11 -13.22
N HIS A 643 35.34 -2.61 -12.83
CA HIS A 643 36.32 -1.88 -12.04
C HIS A 643 37.74 -2.13 -12.51
N TYR A 644 38.64 -1.23 -12.15
CA TYR A 644 40.08 -1.43 -12.25
C TYR A 644 40.69 -1.61 -10.85
N GLY A 645 41.25 -2.80 -10.58
CA GLY A 645 41.93 -3.10 -9.32
C GLY A 645 43.31 -2.46 -9.25
N THR A 646 43.51 -1.54 -8.30
CA THR A 646 44.77 -0.78 -8.15
C THR A 646 45.98 -1.65 -7.77
N LYS A 647 45.81 -2.69 -6.94
CA LYS A 647 46.89 -3.61 -6.55
C LYS A 647 47.17 -4.66 -7.63
N THR A 648 46.12 -5.19 -8.24
CA THR A 648 46.24 -6.27 -9.23
C THR A 648 46.56 -5.76 -10.63
N LYS A 649 46.25 -4.48 -10.92
CA LYS A 649 46.36 -3.81 -12.22
C LYS A 649 45.52 -4.52 -13.29
N SER A 650 44.28 -4.82 -12.96
CA SER A 650 43.41 -5.66 -13.80
C SER A 650 41.97 -5.19 -13.80
N ILE A 651 41.26 -5.48 -14.90
CA ILE A 651 39.82 -5.24 -15.01
C ILE A 651 39.09 -6.42 -14.34
N ILE A 652 38.27 -6.11 -13.36
CA ILE A 652 37.49 -7.03 -12.53
C ILE A 652 36.05 -6.56 -12.46
N GLY A 653 35.13 -7.45 -12.07
CA GLY A 653 33.73 -7.06 -12.05
C GLY A 653 32.73 -8.20 -11.95
N SER A 654 31.47 -7.81 -12.01
CA SER A 654 30.33 -8.73 -12.02
C SER A 654 29.22 -8.20 -12.90
N GLY A 655 28.43 -9.08 -13.48
CA GLY A 655 27.24 -8.71 -14.21
C GLY A 655 26.13 -9.72 -14.00
N ASP A 656 24.90 -9.25 -14.10
CA ASP A 656 23.71 -10.08 -14.14
C ASP A 656 22.83 -9.60 -15.28
N PHE A 657 22.27 -10.53 -16.02
CA PHE A 657 21.24 -10.24 -17.00
C PHE A 657 20.13 -11.26 -16.82
N GLN A 658 18.91 -10.81 -16.67
CA GLN A 658 17.74 -11.66 -16.57
C GLN A 658 16.58 -11.11 -17.40
N ARG A 659 15.81 -12.03 -17.94
CA ARG A 659 14.63 -11.75 -18.76
C ARG A 659 13.47 -12.61 -18.31
N LYS A 660 12.32 -11.98 -18.10
CA LYS A 660 11.04 -12.65 -17.88
C LYS A 660 10.46 -13.12 -19.22
N ILE A 661 10.16 -14.41 -19.35
CA ILE A 661 9.65 -15.02 -20.60
C ILE A 661 8.13 -15.27 -20.56
N SER A 662 7.53 -15.54 -19.39
CA SER A 662 6.10 -15.94 -19.26
C SER A 662 5.13 -14.85 -18.75
N SER A 663 3.82 -15.08 -18.94
CA SER A 663 2.71 -14.31 -18.34
C SER A 663 1.46 -15.17 -18.09
N ASN A 664 1.02 -15.25 -16.82
CA ASN A 664 -0.28 -14.78 -16.29
C ASN A 664 -0.42 -15.19 -14.81
N ASP A 665 -0.19 -16.45 -14.47
CA ASP A 665 -0.21 -16.96 -13.08
C ASP A 665 1.16 -17.41 -12.56
N HIS A 666 2.15 -17.55 -13.45
CA HIS A 666 3.49 -18.00 -13.13
C HIS A 666 4.54 -17.11 -13.79
N SER A 667 5.63 -16.84 -13.08
CA SER A 667 6.73 -16.03 -13.60
C SER A 667 7.95 -16.91 -13.87
N PHE A 668 8.36 -16.95 -15.14
CA PHE A 668 9.54 -17.65 -15.60
C PHE A 668 10.62 -16.66 -16.00
N PHE A 669 11.79 -16.79 -15.39
CA PHE A 669 12.97 -15.97 -15.65
C PHE A 669 14.08 -16.83 -16.21
N VAL A 670 14.77 -16.31 -17.22
CA VAL A 670 16.04 -16.86 -17.70
C VAL A 670 17.07 -15.77 -17.53
N GLY A 671 18.21 -16.11 -16.94
CA GLY A 671 19.28 -15.16 -16.74
C GLY A 671 20.66 -15.78 -16.77
N ILE A 672 21.66 -14.92 -16.69
CA ILE A 672 23.06 -15.28 -16.59
C ILE A 672 23.73 -14.35 -15.59
N ASN A 673 24.40 -14.95 -14.61
CA ASN A 673 25.23 -14.24 -13.66
C ASN A 673 26.70 -14.46 -13.99
N SER A 674 27.51 -13.41 -14.00
CA SER A 674 28.95 -13.49 -14.24
C SER A 674 29.74 -12.73 -13.20
N ARG A 675 30.90 -13.25 -12.80
CA ARG A 675 31.78 -12.63 -11.81
C ARG A 675 33.23 -12.96 -12.06
N SER A 676 34.12 -12.01 -11.81
CA SER A 676 35.56 -12.24 -11.94
C SER A 676 36.37 -11.28 -11.07
N TYR A 677 37.06 -11.83 -10.06
CA TYR A 677 37.81 -11.08 -9.04
C TYR A 677 39.06 -11.85 -8.59
N HIS A 678 40.05 -11.17 -8.02
CA HIS A 678 41.18 -11.84 -7.41
C HIS A 678 40.84 -12.35 -6.00
N ARG A 679 41.07 -13.64 -5.77
CA ARG A 679 40.78 -14.30 -4.49
C ARG A 679 41.99 -14.40 -3.58
N LEU A 680 43.20 -14.28 -4.14
CA LEU A 680 44.45 -14.30 -3.39
C LEU A 680 45.50 -13.46 -4.12
N ARG A 681 46.24 -12.64 -3.37
CA ARG A 681 47.41 -11.91 -3.83
C ARG A 681 48.58 -12.14 -2.89
N THR A 682 49.69 -12.62 -3.42
CA THR A 682 51.00 -12.64 -2.75
C THR A 682 51.97 -11.72 -3.48
N GLU A 683 53.21 -11.63 -3.02
CA GLU A 683 54.27 -10.89 -3.72
C GLU A 683 54.57 -11.50 -5.09
N LYS A 684 54.52 -12.83 -5.20
CA LYS A 684 54.92 -13.58 -6.40
C LYS A 684 53.77 -13.89 -7.36
N THR A 685 52.52 -13.97 -6.89
CA THR A 685 51.39 -14.33 -7.76
C THR A 685 50.07 -13.67 -7.38
N LYS A 686 49.13 -13.71 -8.33
CA LYS A 686 47.76 -13.19 -8.25
C LYS A 686 46.81 -14.26 -8.81
N LEU A 687 45.96 -14.81 -7.96
CA LEU A 687 44.98 -15.82 -8.34
C LEU A 687 43.59 -15.20 -8.46
N ARG A 688 42.96 -15.45 -9.60
CA ARG A 688 41.65 -14.96 -10.03
C ARG A 688 40.73 -16.13 -10.26
N TYR A 689 39.44 -15.91 -10.04
CA TYR A 689 38.40 -16.81 -10.54
C TYR A 689 37.57 -16.08 -11.58
N THR A 690 37.00 -16.82 -12.52
CA THR A 690 36.00 -16.31 -13.46
C THR A 690 34.82 -17.27 -13.51
N ARG A 691 33.60 -16.76 -13.34
CA ARG A 691 32.39 -17.55 -13.27
C ARG A 691 31.36 -17.07 -14.28
N PHE A 692 30.71 -18.01 -14.94
CA PHE A 692 29.53 -17.82 -15.77
C PHE A 692 28.43 -18.77 -15.31
N SER A 693 27.29 -18.22 -14.90
CA SER A 693 26.21 -18.97 -14.26
C SER A 693 24.86 -18.68 -14.91
N PRO A 694 24.55 -19.29 -16.07
CA PRO A 694 23.17 -19.31 -16.57
C PRO A 694 22.22 -19.94 -15.55
N TYR A 695 21.02 -19.38 -15.44
CA TYR A 695 19.98 -19.88 -14.55
C TYR A 695 18.59 -19.70 -15.14
N ILE A 696 17.68 -20.51 -14.62
CA ILE A 696 16.25 -20.46 -14.88
C ILE A 696 15.55 -20.40 -13.53
N SER A 697 14.52 -19.56 -13.39
CA SER A 697 13.70 -19.49 -12.18
C SER A 697 12.22 -19.51 -12.52
N PHE A 698 11.48 -20.38 -11.86
CA PHE A 698 10.05 -20.58 -12.04
C PHE A 698 9.32 -20.30 -10.73
N TYR A 699 8.65 -19.16 -10.68
CA TYR A 699 7.79 -18.76 -9.56
C TYR A 699 6.39 -19.29 -9.81
N LEU A 700 5.90 -20.10 -8.89
CA LEU A 700 4.52 -20.56 -8.88
C LEU A 700 3.58 -19.41 -8.52
N LYS A 701 2.27 -19.63 -8.67
CA LYS A 701 1.28 -18.61 -8.35
C LYS A 701 1.40 -18.22 -6.88
N ASP A 702 1.67 -16.95 -6.64
CA ASP A 702 1.75 -16.39 -5.30
C ASP A 702 0.42 -16.57 -4.59
N ARG A 703 0.48 -17.13 -3.39
CA ARG A 703 -0.67 -17.25 -2.51
C ARG A 703 -0.54 -16.16 -1.44
N PRO A 704 -1.67 -15.67 -0.88
CA PRO A 704 -1.63 -14.62 0.14
C PRO A 704 -0.68 -14.96 1.30
N LYS A 705 -0.68 -16.24 1.71
CA LYS A 705 0.07 -16.72 2.88
C LYS A 705 1.55 -17.04 2.60
N PHE A 706 1.92 -17.37 1.36
CA PHE A 706 3.30 -17.75 1.04
C PHE A 706 3.62 -17.62 -0.45
N THR A 707 4.90 -17.40 -0.73
CA THR A 707 5.50 -17.40 -2.07
C THR A 707 6.39 -18.62 -2.24
N GLN A 708 6.49 -19.16 -3.45
CA GLN A 708 7.31 -20.34 -3.71
C GLN A 708 7.88 -20.35 -5.13
N HIS A 709 9.10 -20.83 -5.30
CA HIS A 709 9.74 -20.89 -6.60
C HIS A 709 10.81 -21.97 -6.70
N PHE A 710 11.04 -22.44 -7.92
CA PHE A 710 12.17 -23.29 -8.29
C PHE A 710 13.24 -22.46 -8.97
N LYS A 711 14.51 -22.77 -8.73
CA LYS A 711 15.63 -22.18 -9.47
C LYS A 711 16.61 -23.26 -9.87
N PHE A 712 16.88 -23.37 -11.16
CA PHE A 712 17.96 -24.18 -11.69
C PHE A 712 19.11 -23.26 -12.09
N ARG A 713 20.33 -23.57 -11.65
CA ARG A 713 21.54 -22.81 -11.98
C ARG A 713 22.63 -23.76 -12.43
N PHE A 714 23.26 -23.46 -13.55
CA PHE A 714 24.49 -24.12 -13.99
C PHE A 714 25.62 -23.11 -13.94
N SER A 715 26.71 -23.40 -13.23
CA SER A 715 27.86 -22.50 -13.06
C SER A 715 29.12 -23.14 -13.64
N LEU A 716 29.71 -22.46 -14.62
CA LEU A 716 31.03 -22.76 -15.16
C LEU A 716 32.05 -21.82 -14.51
N ILE A 717 33.06 -22.38 -13.84
CA ILE A 717 34.03 -21.63 -13.04
C ILE A 717 35.44 -21.97 -13.52
N ASN A 718 36.18 -20.99 -14.01
CA ASN A 718 37.63 -21.05 -14.15
C ASN A 718 38.26 -20.62 -12.83
N ASP A 719 39.08 -21.48 -12.23
CA ASP A 719 39.77 -21.21 -10.97
C ASP A 719 41.28 -21.32 -11.20
N GLU A 720 42.00 -20.27 -10.83
CA GLU A 720 43.47 -20.26 -10.94
C GLU A 720 44.07 -20.68 -9.60
N GLU A 721 45.04 -21.60 -9.59
CA GLU A 721 45.72 -22.11 -8.39
C GLU A 721 47.25 -22.04 -8.56
N TYR A 722 47.99 -22.35 -7.49
CA TYR A 722 49.45 -22.52 -7.56
C TYR A 722 49.80 -23.85 -8.24
N GLY A 723 50.51 -23.77 -9.36
CA GLY A 723 51.09 -24.90 -10.08
C GLY A 723 52.56 -25.11 -9.77
N VAL A 724 53.12 -26.24 -10.23
CA VAL A 724 54.54 -26.58 -10.08
C VAL A 724 55.45 -25.56 -10.78
N ASP A 725 55.02 -25.06 -11.94
CA ASP A 725 55.76 -24.10 -12.78
C ASP A 725 55.17 -22.67 -12.74
N GLY A 726 54.31 -22.37 -11.75
CA GLY A 726 53.74 -21.04 -11.56
C GLY A 726 52.24 -21.06 -11.33
N LYS A 727 51.47 -20.59 -12.32
CA LYS A 727 50.03 -20.37 -12.19
C LYS A 727 49.27 -21.28 -13.15
N ASP A 728 48.51 -22.20 -12.58
CA ASP A 728 47.64 -23.11 -13.32
C ASP A 728 46.20 -22.63 -13.26
N SER A 729 45.41 -23.00 -14.27
CA SER A 729 43.97 -22.74 -14.30
C SER A 729 43.22 -23.98 -14.73
N TYR A 730 42.07 -24.24 -14.10
CA TYR A 730 41.21 -25.36 -14.45
C TYR A 730 39.74 -24.98 -14.38
N TRP A 731 38.95 -25.65 -15.20
CA TRP A 731 37.51 -25.45 -15.25
C TRP A 731 36.79 -26.43 -14.33
N ARG A 732 35.80 -25.91 -13.62
CA ARG A 732 34.83 -26.67 -12.82
C ARG A 732 33.44 -26.34 -13.31
N TYR A 733 32.52 -27.30 -13.16
CA TYR A 733 31.11 -27.03 -13.36
C TYR A 733 30.29 -27.50 -12.17
N ASN A 734 29.23 -26.74 -11.89
CA ASN A 734 28.31 -26.97 -10.79
C ASN A 734 26.88 -26.80 -11.28
N SER A 735 26.00 -27.75 -10.95
CA SER A 735 24.57 -27.70 -11.23
C SER A 735 23.81 -27.67 -9.92
N GLN A 736 22.88 -26.74 -9.76
CA GLN A 736 22.04 -26.59 -8.58
C GLN A 736 20.57 -26.52 -8.97
N LEU A 737 19.75 -27.27 -8.24
CA LEU A 737 18.30 -27.18 -8.26
C LEU A 737 17.82 -26.79 -6.86
N ASP A 738 17.27 -25.58 -6.76
CA ASP A 738 16.72 -25.02 -5.54
C ASP A 738 15.18 -25.04 -5.58
N TYR A 739 14.55 -25.33 -4.45
CA TYR A 739 13.15 -25.07 -4.18
C TYR A 739 13.02 -24.20 -2.93
N PHE A 740 12.32 -23.07 -3.07
CA PHE A 740 12.13 -22.07 -2.03
C PHE A 740 10.66 -21.92 -1.66
N ILE A 741 10.37 -21.81 -0.37
CA ILE A 741 9.05 -21.41 0.16
C ILE A 741 9.29 -20.28 1.17
N LYS A 742 8.50 -19.22 1.13
CA LYS A 742 8.55 -18.12 2.10
C LYS A 742 7.16 -17.73 2.56
N GLY A 743 6.92 -17.80 3.87
CA GLY A 743 5.69 -17.34 4.51
C GLY A 743 5.65 -15.82 4.66
N ASN A 744 4.49 -15.23 4.41
CA ASN A 744 4.29 -13.77 4.43
C ASN A 744 3.73 -13.24 5.77
N ASN A 745 3.69 -14.06 6.82
CA ASN A 745 3.15 -13.66 8.12
C ASN A 745 4.17 -12.83 8.92
N LEU A 746 3.78 -11.67 9.43
CA LEU A 746 4.67 -10.79 10.21
C LEU A 746 4.92 -11.27 11.65
N ILE A 747 3.98 -12.03 12.23
CA ILE A 747 4.08 -12.63 13.57
C ILE A 747 4.92 -13.90 13.54
N THR A 748 4.70 -14.77 12.54
CA THR A 748 5.40 -16.05 12.37
C THR A 748 6.04 -16.18 10.98
N PRO A 749 7.00 -15.31 10.62
CA PRO A 749 7.66 -15.41 9.33
C PRO A 749 8.53 -16.67 9.27
N TYR A 750 8.57 -17.29 8.10
CA TYR A 750 9.44 -18.44 7.84
C TYR A 750 9.90 -18.46 6.38
N ASP A 751 11.05 -19.08 6.14
CA ASP A 751 11.50 -19.46 4.81
C ASP A 751 12.20 -20.82 4.83
N LEU A 752 11.99 -21.59 3.77
CA LEU A 752 12.49 -22.93 3.56
C LEU A 752 13.23 -22.95 2.24
N LYS A 753 14.45 -23.48 2.24
CA LYS A 753 15.22 -23.77 1.03
C LYS A 753 15.56 -25.26 1.02
N PHE A 754 15.33 -25.92 -0.09
CA PHE A 754 15.87 -27.23 -0.41
C PHE A 754 16.77 -27.09 -1.63
N GLU A 755 17.97 -27.66 -1.58
CA GLU A 755 18.98 -27.53 -2.63
C GLU A 755 19.57 -28.92 -2.93
N LEU A 756 19.50 -29.32 -4.20
CA LEU A 756 20.25 -30.43 -4.75
C LEU A 756 21.38 -29.86 -5.60
N GLU A 757 22.61 -30.25 -5.29
CA GLU A 757 23.81 -29.73 -5.94
C GLU A 757 24.68 -30.87 -6.45
N HIS A 758 25.17 -30.74 -7.67
CA HIS A 758 26.20 -31.59 -8.25
C HIS A 758 27.39 -30.74 -8.69
N GLN A 759 28.61 -31.16 -8.35
CA GLN A 759 29.83 -30.49 -8.80
C GLN A 759 30.85 -31.50 -9.30
N PHE A 760 31.54 -31.13 -10.38
CA PHE A 760 32.70 -31.84 -10.89
C PHE A 760 33.88 -30.87 -11.04
N TYR A 761 35.07 -31.37 -10.73
CA TYR A 761 36.32 -30.66 -10.97
C TYR A 761 37.48 -31.62 -11.18
N ASN A 762 38.44 -31.22 -12.01
CA ASN A 762 39.65 -31.99 -12.27
C ASN A 762 40.87 -31.11 -11.94
N TYR A 763 41.37 -31.26 -10.72
CA TYR A 763 42.57 -30.57 -10.24
C TYR A 763 43.43 -31.61 -9.55
N TYR A 764 44.55 -31.98 -10.17
CA TYR A 764 45.36 -33.19 -9.94
C TYR A 764 44.62 -34.52 -10.14
N ASN A 765 43.38 -34.66 -9.64
CA ASN A 765 42.51 -35.82 -9.79
C ASN A 765 41.07 -35.43 -10.16
N LYS A 766 40.34 -36.37 -10.79
CA LYS A 766 38.90 -36.24 -11.07
C LYS A 766 38.10 -36.36 -9.78
N ASN A 767 37.40 -35.29 -9.42
CA ASN A 767 36.58 -35.20 -8.23
C ASN A 767 35.15 -34.81 -8.58
N HIS A 768 34.18 -35.45 -7.94
CA HIS A 768 32.78 -35.04 -8.04
C HIS A 768 31.99 -35.39 -6.80
N TYR A 769 30.89 -34.66 -6.60
CA TYR A 769 29.95 -34.93 -5.52
C TYR A 769 28.51 -34.61 -5.93
N ILE A 770 27.58 -35.24 -5.22
CA ILE A 770 26.16 -34.89 -5.18
C ILE A 770 25.82 -34.59 -3.72
N LYS A 771 25.34 -33.38 -3.45
CA LYS A 771 24.99 -32.86 -2.14
C LYS A 771 23.51 -32.52 -2.10
N LEU A 772 22.82 -32.97 -1.05
CA LEU A 772 21.48 -32.51 -0.70
C LEU A 772 21.60 -31.60 0.53
N SER A 773 20.96 -30.44 0.51
CA SER A 773 20.91 -29.56 1.67
C SER A 773 19.55 -28.89 1.85
N THR A 774 19.26 -28.51 3.09
CA THR A 774 18.09 -27.74 3.46
C THR A 774 18.44 -26.64 4.45
N THR A 775 17.76 -25.51 4.33
CA THR A 775 17.77 -24.43 5.32
C THR A 775 16.33 -24.10 5.69
N VAL A 776 16.05 -24.02 6.98
CA VAL A 776 14.77 -23.61 7.54
C VAL A 776 15.04 -22.42 8.44
N ASN A 777 14.55 -21.24 8.08
CA ASN A 777 14.52 -20.09 8.95
C ASN A 777 13.08 -19.88 9.41
N ALA A 778 12.89 -19.66 10.71
CA ALA A 778 11.59 -19.30 11.26
C ALA A 778 11.78 -18.31 12.40
N ALA A 779 10.79 -17.46 12.62
CA ALA A 779 10.78 -16.58 13.78
C ALA A 779 9.38 -16.46 14.36
N TYR A 780 9.31 -16.11 15.65
CA TYR A 780 8.09 -15.78 16.34
C TYR A 780 8.24 -14.41 17.00
N MET A 781 7.33 -13.49 16.68
CA MET A 781 7.25 -12.20 17.34
C MET A 781 6.63 -12.41 18.72
N TYR A 782 7.43 -12.39 19.78
CA TYR A 782 6.94 -12.59 21.16
C TYR A 782 6.56 -11.27 21.85
N LYS A 783 7.00 -10.14 21.28
CA LYS A 783 6.65 -8.77 21.67
C LYS A 783 6.74 -7.90 20.43
N ASN A 784 5.96 -6.81 20.37
CA ASN A 784 5.95 -5.91 19.21
C ASN A 784 7.37 -5.59 18.68
N LYS A 785 7.65 -5.99 17.44
CA LYS A 785 8.94 -5.84 16.74
C LYS A 785 10.14 -6.54 17.42
N ARG A 786 9.91 -7.61 18.17
CA ARG A 786 10.92 -8.45 18.84
C ARG A 786 10.68 -9.91 18.55
N TYR A 787 11.72 -10.58 18.08
CA TYR A 787 11.63 -11.94 17.60
C TYR A 787 12.49 -12.91 18.40
N PHE A 788 11.95 -14.12 18.56
CA PHE A 788 12.73 -15.32 18.76
C PHE A 788 12.94 -15.93 17.38
N SER A 789 14.18 -16.04 16.92
CA SER A 789 14.52 -16.54 15.59
C SER A 789 15.27 -17.85 15.70
N VAL A 790 14.85 -18.83 14.90
CA VAL A 790 15.48 -20.14 14.79
C VAL A 790 15.93 -20.36 13.35
N ARG A 791 17.07 -20.99 13.19
CA ARG A 791 17.56 -21.47 11.91
C ARG A 791 18.01 -22.91 12.06
N PHE A 792 17.58 -23.76 11.15
CA PHE A 792 18.09 -25.11 10.98
C PHE A 792 18.75 -25.23 9.62
N TYR A 793 19.94 -25.82 9.57
CA TYR A 793 20.65 -26.14 8.35
C TYR A 793 21.08 -27.59 8.40
N ALA A 794 20.89 -28.32 7.32
CA ALA A 794 21.45 -29.66 7.18
C ALA A 794 21.92 -29.88 5.75
N ALA A 795 23.06 -30.54 5.60
CA ALA A 795 23.61 -30.93 4.32
C ALA A 795 24.27 -32.29 4.42
N LYS A 796 24.11 -33.12 3.39
CA LYS A 796 24.74 -34.43 3.27
C LYS A 796 25.16 -34.67 1.83
N PHE A 797 26.35 -35.22 1.65
CA PHE A 797 26.75 -35.78 0.38
C PHE A 797 26.07 -37.13 0.17
N LEU A 798 25.25 -37.22 -0.87
CA LEU A 798 24.72 -38.49 -1.38
C LEU A 798 25.83 -39.29 -2.06
N TYR A 799 26.79 -38.57 -2.66
CA TYR A 799 28.03 -39.11 -3.18
C TYR A 799 29.13 -38.04 -3.02
N ASN A 800 30.35 -38.44 -2.67
CA ASN A 800 31.52 -37.56 -2.69
C ASN A 800 32.79 -38.39 -2.91
N SER A 801 33.59 -38.07 -3.93
CA SER A 801 34.88 -38.75 -4.19
C SER A 801 35.87 -38.59 -3.03
N ASN A 802 35.73 -37.52 -2.24
CA ASN A 802 36.58 -37.19 -1.10
C ASN A 802 35.92 -37.49 0.25
N LEU A 803 34.93 -38.39 0.30
CA LEU A 803 34.19 -38.71 1.54
C LEU A 803 35.11 -39.07 2.72
N LYS A 804 36.24 -39.75 2.45
CA LYS A 804 37.23 -40.18 3.44
C LYS A 804 38.39 -39.20 3.67
N SER A 805 38.41 -38.06 2.97
CA SER A 805 39.50 -37.10 3.07
C SER A 805 39.33 -36.21 4.30
N THR A 806 40.42 -35.99 5.05
CA THR A 806 40.52 -35.01 6.14
C THR A 806 40.89 -33.61 5.65
N SER A 807 41.14 -33.46 4.34
CA SER A 807 41.48 -32.16 3.73
C SER A 807 40.24 -31.36 3.31
N ASN A 808 40.38 -30.04 3.33
CA ASN A 808 39.37 -29.10 2.84
C ASN A 808 39.36 -29.10 1.30
N ASN A 809 38.37 -29.79 0.75
CA ASN A 809 38.16 -29.91 -0.69
C ASN A 809 37.09 -28.92 -1.16
N LYS A 810 37.00 -28.68 -2.48
CA LYS A 810 35.91 -27.86 -3.01
C LYS A 810 34.59 -28.57 -2.71
N GLY A 811 33.68 -27.88 -2.03
CA GLY A 811 32.41 -28.43 -1.56
C GLY A 811 32.34 -28.75 -0.07
N THR A 812 33.49 -28.81 0.63
CA THR A 812 33.53 -29.18 2.07
C THR A 812 32.54 -28.36 2.88
N LEU A 813 31.69 -29.08 3.63
CA LEU A 813 30.68 -28.51 4.49
C LEU A 813 31.34 -27.96 5.76
N GLY A 814 30.80 -26.89 6.31
CA GLY A 814 31.30 -26.29 7.55
C GLY A 814 30.18 -25.83 8.49
N LEU A 815 30.38 -26.01 9.79
CA LEU A 815 29.55 -25.35 10.82
C LEU A 815 29.74 -23.83 10.77
N ILE A 816 30.96 -23.37 10.51
CA ILE A 816 31.31 -21.97 10.28
C ILE A 816 31.56 -21.78 8.77
N GLY A 817 30.96 -20.75 8.18
CA GLY A 817 31.08 -20.47 6.74
C GLY A 817 32.17 -19.42 6.46
N TYR A 818 33.41 -19.83 6.27
CA TYR A 818 34.49 -18.91 5.90
C TYR A 818 34.55 -18.66 4.37
N GLY A 819 35.42 -17.75 3.95
CA GLY A 819 35.69 -17.46 2.54
C GLY A 819 36.11 -18.70 1.73
N ILE A 820 36.78 -19.67 2.36
CA ILE A 820 37.19 -20.94 1.74
C ILE A 820 36.00 -21.85 1.44
N ASN A 821 34.92 -21.76 2.23
CA ASN A 821 33.70 -22.56 2.06
C ASN A 821 32.79 -21.99 0.97
N ASP A 822 33.02 -20.77 0.50
CA ASP A 822 32.30 -20.18 -0.64
C ASP A 822 32.98 -20.57 -1.97
N TYR A 823 33.01 -21.88 -2.23
CA TYR A 823 33.68 -22.49 -3.38
C TYR A 823 33.01 -22.18 -4.74
N LEU A 824 31.80 -21.61 -4.73
CA LEU A 824 31.09 -21.08 -5.91
C LEU A 824 31.30 -19.59 -6.11
N TYR A 825 31.90 -18.88 -5.15
CA TYR A 825 32.12 -17.43 -5.19
C TYR A 825 30.83 -16.59 -5.24
N ASP A 826 29.81 -17.02 -4.48
CA ASP A 826 28.52 -16.35 -4.38
C ASP A 826 28.51 -15.17 -3.40
N GLN A 827 29.39 -15.16 -2.42
CA GLN A 827 29.44 -14.14 -1.39
C GLN A 827 30.53 -13.10 -1.64
N TYR A 828 30.32 -11.91 -1.11
CA TYR A 828 31.33 -10.86 -1.08
C TYR A 828 32.13 -10.99 0.22
N PHE A 829 33.42 -11.21 0.07
CA PHE A 829 34.39 -11.16 1.16
C PHE A 829 35.37 -10.02 0.87
N ILE A 830 35.66 -9.21 1.88
CA ILE A 830 36.71 -8.19 1.82
C ILE A 830 38.05 -8.88 1.63
N ASP A 831 38.31 -9.93 2.41
CA ASP A 831 39.38 -10.87 2.18
C ASP A 831 38.86 -12.32 2.28
N ARG A 832 38.92 -13.06 1.18
CA ARG A 832 38.46 -14.46 1.11
C ARG A 832 39.50 -15.44 1.65
N GLY A 833 40.78 -15.07 1.59
CA GLY A 833 41.91 -15.91 1.96
C GLY A 833 42.45 -15.63 3.36
N ALA A 834 41.91 -14.65 4.08
CA ALA A 834 42.37 -14.29 5.42
C ALA A 834 42.25 -15.46 6.40
N GLN A 835 43.38 -15.84 6.99
CA GLN A 835 43.48 -16.89 8.01
C GLN A 835 43.58 -16.33 9.45
N SER A 836 43.95 -15.05 9.58
CA SER A 836 44.08 -14.33 10.85
C SER A 836 43.78 -12.84 10.70
N GLY A 837 43.70 -12.12 11.83
CA GLY A 837 43.46 -10.67 11.86
C GLY A 837 41.99 -10.27 11.75
N PHE A 838 41.73 -8.98 11.53
CA PHE A 838 40.36 -8.45 11.53
C PHE A 838 39.49 -9.10 10.43
N TRP A 839 40.03 -9.25 9.22
CA TRP A 839 39.29 -9.78 8.06
C TRP A 839 39.02 -11.29 8.12
N SER A 840 39.68 -12.06 8.98
CA SER A 840 39.37 -13.50 9.10
C SER A 840 38.06 -13.78 9.85
N HIS A 841 37.46 -12.78 10.50
CA HIS A 841 36.19 -12.93 11.24
C HIS A 841 34.94 -12.79 10.36
N GLN A 842 35.09 -12.80 9.03
CA GLN A 842 33.96 -12.77 8.10
C GLN A 842 33.27 -14.13 8.05
N ILE A 843 31.96 -14.16 8.32
CA ILE A 843 31.17 -15.39 8.38
C ILE A 843 30.01 -15.30 7.38
N ASN A 844 29.80 -16.40 6.64
CA ASN A 844 28.68 -16.62 5.74
C ASN A 844 27.64 -17.53 6.41
N MET A 845 26.37 -17.16 6.30
CA MET A 845 25.23 -17.89 6.86
C MET A 845 24.69 -19.01 5.95
N ASN A 846 25.26 -19.26 4.77
CA ASN A 846 24.79 -20.31 3.85
C ASN A 846 25.22 -21.73 4.25
N THR A 847 26.01 -21.89 5.31
CA THR A 847 26.42 -23.19 5.87
C THR A 847 25.83 -23.37 7.28
N GLY A 848 26.53 -23.96 8.24
CA GLY A 848 26.03 -24.15 9.61
C GLY A 848 25.76 -22.85 10.39
N GLY A 849 26.23 -21.69 9.91
CA GLY A 849 25.84 -20.37 10.45
C GLY A 849 26.34 -20.07 11.87
N PHE A 850 27.37 -20.78 12.32
CA PHE A 850 28.02 -20.52 13.62
C PHE A 850 28.68 -19.16 13.61
N LYS A 851 28.47 -18.37 14.67
CA LYS A 851 29.00 -17.00 14.85
C LYS A 851 30.26 -16.96 15.71
N THR A 852 30.86 -18.11 16.01
CA THR A 852 32.06 -18.22 16.84
C THR A 852 33.32 -17.84 16.06
N ALA A 853 34.22 -17.10 16.71
CA ALA A 853 35.46 -16.60 16.13
C ALA A 853 36.60 -17.64 16.20
N VAL A 854 36.38 -18.85 15.68
CA VAL A 854 37.48 -19.82 15.49
C VAL A 854 38.23 -19.42 14.21
N SER A 855 39.55 -19.61 14.13
CA SER A 855 40.26 -19.43 12.87
C SER A 855 40.00 -20.62 11.94
N ASN A 856 39.85 -20.33 10.64
CA ASN A 856 39.74 -21.35 9.59
C ASN A 856 40.96 -22.32 9.56
N SER A 857 42.09 -21.94 10.14
CA SER A 857 43.30 -22.77 10.20
C SER A 857 43.16 -24.04 11.05
N TYR A 858 42.17 -24.11 11.95
CA TYR A 858 42.00 -25.25 12.87
C TYR A 858 41.14 -26.40 12.32
N GLY A 859 40.52 -26.27 11.13
CA GLY A 859 39.71 -27.34 10.52
C GLY A 859 38.44 -27.76 11.30
N LEU A 860 38.18 -27.16 12.46
CA LEU A 860 37.08 -27.50 13.36
C LEU A 860 35.72 -27.26 12.69
N GLY A 861 34.80 -28.23 12.84
CA GLY A 861 33.44 -28.14 12.32
C GLY A 861 33.32 -28.36 10.81
N GLN A 862 34.35 -28.88 10.14
CA GLN A 862 34.34 -29.16 8.70
C GLN A 862 34.09 -30.65 8.41
N SER A 863 33.36 -30.97 7.33
CA SER A 863 33.04 -32.35 6.95
C SER A 863 32.89 -32.53 5.44
N ASN A 864 33.40 -33.66 4.96
CA ASN A 864 33.18 -34.16 3.60
C ASN A 864 32.03 -35.18 3.52
N ASN A 865 31.25 -35.36 4.59
CA ASN A 865 30.10 -36.29 4.65
C ASN A 865 28.78 -35.56 4.94
N TYR A 866 28.61 -35.02 6.14
CA TYR A 866 27.39 -34.30 6.53
C TYR A 866 27.67 -33.22 7.56
N VAL A 867 26.79 -32.22 7.60
CA VAL A 867 26.71 -31.20 8.65
C VAL A 867 25.24 -30.96 8.95
N ALA A 868 24.90 -30.83 10.23
CA ALA A 868 23.63 -30.26 10.66
C ALA A 868 23.89 -29.21 11.75
N ALA A 869 23.15 -28.11 11.71
CA ALA A 869 23.29 -27.00 12.63
C ALA A 869 21.92 -26.43 12.99
N PHE A 870 21.83 -25.96 14.23
CA PHE A 870 20.69 -25.27 14.78
C PHE A 870 21.19 -23.97 15.42
N ASN A 871 20.68 -22.84 14.94
CA ASN A 871 21.03 -21.52 15.43
C ASN A 871 19.80 -20.87 16.06
N LEU A 872 19.95 -20.33 17.26
CA LEU A 872 18.98 -19.49 17.93
C LEU A 872 19.51 -18.07 18.01
N VAL A 873 18.65 -17.09 17.73
CA VAL A 873 18.91 -15.68 18.01
C VAL A 873 17.70 -15.10 18.73
N PHE A 874 17.95 -14.39 19.82
CA PHE A 874 16.91 -13.76 20.62
C PHE A 874 17.06 -12.24 20.60
N ASP A 875 16.04 -11.53 20.15
CA ASP A 875 15.96 -10.09 20.44
C ASP A 875 15.69 -9.91 21.92
N LEU A 876 16.45 -9.06 22.62
CA LEU A 876 16.13 -8.73 24.01
C LEU A 876 14.81 -7.93 24.10
N PRO A 877 14.06 -8.02 25.22
CA PRO A 877 12.81 -7.28 25.40
C PRO A 877 12.96 -5.74 25.35
N VAL A 878 14.20 -5.27 25.44
CA VAL A 878 14.66 -3.87 25.38
C VAL A 878 15.52 -3.63 24.12
N LYS A 879 15.58 -2.37 23.64
CA LYS A 879 16.34 -2.02 22.44
C LYS A 879 17.82 -1.83 22.77
N THR A 880 18.61 -2.90 22.73
CA THR A 880 20.01 -2.87 23.17
C THR A 880 21.04 -3.07 22.06
N GLY A 881 20.64 -3.27 20.80
CA GLY A 881 21.57 -3.55 19.68
C GLY A 881 22.30 -4.90 19.77
N ILE A 882 22.36 -5.48 20.96
CA ILE A 882 22.94 -6.78 21.31
C ILE A 882 21.86 -7.86 21.22
N LYS A 883 22.21 -9.00 20.62
CA LYS A 883 21.35 -10.18 20.53
C LYS A 883 22.10 -11.42 21.04
N PRO A 884 21.65 -12.04 22.14
CA PRO A 884 22.12 -13.37 22.52
C PRO A 884 21.87 -14.36 21.40
N PHE A 885 22.81 -15.29 21.22
CA PHE A 885 22.67 -16.39 20.27
C PHE A 885 23.17 -17.70 20.89
N LEU A 886 22.66 -18.81 20.38
CA LEU A 886 23.13 -20.16 20.67
C LEU A 886 23.28 -20.90 19.35
N ASP A 887 24.45 -21.48 19.13
CA ASP A 887 24.72 -22.30 17.94
C ASP A 887 25.05 -23.72 18.40
N LEU A 888 24.29 -24.70 17.89
CA LEU A 888 24.48 -26.13 18.14
C LEU A 888 24.68 -26.83 16.80
N GLY A 889 25.54 -27.83 16.74
CA GLY A 889 25.87 -28.44 15.46
C GLY A 889 26.56 -29.78 15.60
N VAL A 890 26.35 -30.61 14.59
CA VAL A 890 26.97 -31.93 14.44
C VAL A 890 27.50 -32.05 13.02
N TYR A 891 28.62 -32.73 12.87
CA TYR A 891 29.25 -32.93 11.57
C TYR A 891 29.93 -34.29 11.51
N GLY A 892 30.03 -34.85 10.31
CA GLY A 892 30.72 -36.12 10.09
C GLY A 892 32.22 -35.93 10.28
N TYR A 893 32.73 -36.36 11.43
CA TYR A 893 34.14 -36.29 11.79
C TYR A 893 34.88 -37.55 11.30
N LEU A 894 36.02 -37.35 10.64
CA LEU A 894 36.99 -38.42 10.37
C LEU A 894 38.28 -38.06 11.11
N PRO A 895 38.67 -38.83 12.14
CA PRO A 895 39.89 -38.54 12.89
C PRO A 895 41.10 -38.59 11.97
N THR A 896 42.00 -37.62 12.11
CA THR A 896 43.35 -37.74 11.56
C THR A 896 44.12 -38.77 12.38
N ILE A 897 45.02 -39.53 11.74
CA ILE A 897 45.82 -40.60 12.38
C ILE A 897 46.67 -40.06 13.56
N SER A 898 46.82 -38.74 13.69
CA SER A 898 47.57 -38.06 14.75
C SER A 898 46.75 -37.61 15.98
N GLU A 899 45.43 -37.75 16.02
CA GLU A 899 44.61 -37.20 17.11
C GLU A 899 44.06 -38.28 18.05
N GLY A 900 44.93 -38.79 18.92
CA GLY A 900 44.58 -39.56 20.11
C GLY A 900 44.04 -38.71 21.28
N TYR A 901 43.57 -37.48 21.04
CA TYR A 901 42.98 -36.63 22.07
C TYR A 901 41.57 -36.19 21.69
N SER A 902 40.59 -36.69 22.45
CA SER A 902 39.18 -36.35 22.29
C SER A 902 38.92 -34.91 22.72
N ASN A 903 38.76 -34.00 21.75
CA ASN A 903 38.11 -32.72 22.02
C ASN A 903 36.61 -32.88 21.77
N LYS A 904 35.86 -33.12 22.86
CA LYS A 904 34.41 -32.92 22.89
C LYS A 904 34.16 -31.42 23.15
N PHE A 905 33.50 -30.74 22.23
CA PHE A 905 32.93 -29.39 22.42
C PHE A 905 31.42 -29.45 22.28
#